data_AF-A0A9D7YGD7-F1
#
_entry.id   AF-A0A9D7YGD7-F1
#
_cell.length_a   1.000
_cell.length_b   1.000
_cell.length_c   1.000
_cell.angle_alpha   90.00
_cell.angle_beta   90.00
_cell.angle_gamma   90.00
#
_symmetry.space_group_name_H-M   'P 1'
#
loop_
_entity.id
_entity.type
_entity.pdbx_description
1 polymer ?
#
loop_
_entity_poly.entity_id
_entity_poly.type
_entity_poly.pdbx_seq_one_letter_code
_entity_poly.pdbx_strand_id
1 'polypeptide(L)'
;MDSTAYSVFICSENLHETKGINQSVLGRIKEAIRPFSKAKISKALHRVHPREHTQQFVVTFADVEQVVAIEEALRAANVGSAYFDDDWTAVTGVPNDGVFDPRLSTAYLYSTGIDDQYYHHAHNSRTRAWGWFSIKAPMAWDISRGTSGVVIGITDNFNTCKPSPVTTDLEERRTVNGTGNVRRIVSTTTSAYTNLPVNTGNGVDKSTYPIKTGHGYSVLGTILSRTNNDPHNAPGQGPEGSAAGTCPECTGVLFPLNPPSEAFLGDPCSTPSPNAIDGTKDVSLTYDLDMFDDFDLDFTNDTNGRMKRLDILNCSYVGGNGILHRRLLRNGVAIVAAAGNDWGIAPFDPAATLVMDQQPGRDTKVLAVGSISDGELFGSDCQPWGTPHMMPPIWKGSELFTKGFVYSPDALKFSLANTQIREGEKRNAYMDVVAPGGNVWTTFETTGSNADPRGYAFQTGTSISTGIVSGIVGLMFSVNANMGVAMDTITDLPATGANGLDVQRKMYDIVTFTADKTTDLDPDYPYAVQSNDTLRRTWSRRMGFGKVNAYRAVTHSIPCKGDYEYTTSATPAFSSSVRNADGIQLMHWGARIKDSIDWPLTDLRGGTAGNDGIVDVLRFGGKSLPGQAHNNHGVTRITSTTSNVIITVPDSATLCIDGLLLSEGSTNIHEVRATDDHAMIMAEGLLRNVDLIGRLRISDLIVDGMDAQPTLRFTHDGDIYGYVQLTQRGSIDVNDSAGSCRLRPGSHVRMSGIKNITVRNGSELIIDHASRITRTGAQEIEVKDNASMRVLYR
;
A
#
# COMPACT_ATOMS: atom_id res chain seq x y z
N MET A 1 -46.65 -14.19 -11.94
CA MET A 1 -47.32 -13.65 -10.75
C MET A 1 -46.45 -14.07 -9.59
N ASP A 2 -45.41 -13.29 -9.34
CA ASP A 2 -44.42 -13.55 -8.31
C ASP A 2 -44.84 -12.82 -7.04
N SER A 3 -45.04 -13.57 -5.95
CA SER A 3 -45.31 -12.99 -4.64
C SER A 3 -43.98 -12.80 -3.91
N THR A 4 -43.54 -11.55 -3.78
CA THR A 4 -42.42 -11.17 -2.90
C THR A 4 -42.81 -11.50 -1.46
N ALA A 5 -42.03 -12.33 -0.77
CA ALA A 5 -42.25 -12.65 0.63
C ALA A 5 -41.28 -11.85 1.50
N TYR A 6 -41.79 -11.17 2.53
CA TYR A 6 -41.01 -10.36 3.47
C TYR A 6 -40.78 -11.16 4.76
N SER A 7 -39.59 -11.11 5.34
CA SER A 7 -39.26 -11.82 6.59
C SER A 7 -38.89 -10.84 7.69
N VAL A 8 -39.33 -11.10 8.93
CA VAL A 8 -39.03 -10.26 10.10
C VAL A 8 -38.36 -11.10 11.17
N PHE A 9 -37.23 -10.59 11.70
CA PHE A 9 -36.47 -11.22 12.77
C PHE A 9 -36.80 -10.58 14.12
N ILE A 10 -37.20 -11.39 15.09
CA ILE A 10 -37.49 -10.92 16.44
C ILE A 10 -36.44 -11.48 17.39
N CYS A 11 -35.61 -10.60 17.95
CA CYS A 11 -34.67 -10.90 19.03
C CYS A 11 -35.26 -10.48 20.38
N SER A 12 -35.02 -11.26 21.43
CA SER A 12 -35.42 -10.89 22.80
C SER A 12 -34.21 -10.96 23.72
N GLU A 13 -33.79 -9.80 24.23
CA GLU A 13 -32.53 -9.64 24.99
C GLU A 13 -32.66 -9.79 26.52
N ASN A 14 -33.83 -10.12 27.06
CA ASN A 14 -34.04 -10.24 28.51
C ASN A 14 -34.54 -11.63 28.93
N LEU A 15 -33.72 -12.65 28.73
CA LEU A 15 -33.98 -14.02 29.21
C LEU A 15 -32.92 -14.48 30.22
N HIS A 16 -32.60 -13.64 31.19
CA HIS A 16 -32.03 -14.13 32.44
C HIS A 16 -33.17 -14.53 33.39
N GLU A 17 -33.23 -15.85 33.63
CA GLU A 17 -34.02 -16.55 34.64
C GLU A 17 -35.44 -17.02 34.27
N THR A 18 -35.62 -18.34 34.46
CA THR A 18 -36.84 -19.18 34.41
C THR A 18 -37.33 -19.71 33.05
N LYS A 19 -37.30 -21.06 32.94
CA LYS A 19 -37.84 -21.89 31.83
C LYS A 19 -39.34 -21.68 31.53
N GLY A 20 -40.06 -20.86 32.31
CA GLY A 20 -41.48 -20.57 32.13
C GLY A 20 -41.81 -19.39 31.21
N ILE A 21 -40.86 -18.49 30.94
CA ILE A 21 -41.10 -17.25 30.16
C ILE A 21 -41.19 -17.51 28.64
N ASN A 22 -40.61 -18.61 28.16
CA ASN A 22 -40.57 -18.96 26.72
C ASN A 22 -41.94 -19.13 26.06
N GLN A 23 -42.97 -19.57 26.81
CA GLN A 23 -44.31 -19.67 26.25
C GLN A 23 -45.07 -18.33 26.26
N SER A 24 -44.75 -17.41 27.18
CA SER A 24 -45.47 -16.13 27.27
C SER A 24 -45.05 -15.15 26.16
N VAL A 25 -43.76 -15.12 25.79
CA VAL A 25 -43.27 -14.29 24.68
C VAL A 25 -43.78 -14.81 23.35
N LEU A 26 -43.66 -16.12 23.09
CA LEU A 26 -44.19 -16.74 21.88
C LEU A 26 -45.72 -16.62 21.80
N GLY A 27 -46.42 -16.68 22.94
CA GLY A 27 -47.85 -16.43 23.04
C GLY A 27 -48.21 -15.01 22.63
N ARG A 28 -47.49 -14.02 23.15
CA ARG A 28 -47.68 -12.60 22.79
C ARG A 28 -47.36 -12.30 21.33
N ILE A 29 -46.30 -12.89 20.76
CA ILE A 29 -45.99 -12.78 19.33
C ILE A 29 -47.15 -13.36 18.51
N LYS A 30 -47.59 -14.59 18.83
CA LYS A 30 -48.71 -15.25 18.13
C LYS A 30 -50.01 -14.45 18.23
N GLU A 31 -50.28 -13.83 19.36
CA GLU A 31 -51.46 -13.01 19.58
C GLU A 31 -51.38 -11.67 18.81
N ALA A 32 -50.22 -11.02 18.84
CA ALA A 32 -49.96 -9.78 18.11
C ALA A 32 -50.08 -9.98 16.59
N ILE A 33 -49.62 -11.12 16.05
CA ILE A 33 -49.72 -11.39 14.61
C ILE A 33 -51.04 -12.05 14.19
N ARG A 34 -51.90 -12.44 15.14
CA ARG A 34 -53.17 -13.14 14.87
C ARG A 34 -54.11 -12.42 13.90
N PRO A 35 -54.20 -11.07 13.90
CA PRO A 35 -55.04 -10.34 12.95
C PRO A 35 -54.59 -10.49 11.48
N PHE A 36 -53.34 -10.92 11.23
CA PHE A 36 -52.73 -11.00 9.91
C PHE A 36 -52.89 -12.43 9.36
N SER A 37 -54.05 -12.70 8.75
CA SER A 37 -54.51 -14.04 8.33
C SER A 37 -53.59 -14.83 7.37
N LYS A 38 -52.53 -14.20 6.85
CA LYS A 38 -51.53 -14.81 5.95
C LYS A 38 -50.12 -14.91 6.53
N ALA A 39 -49.89 -14.46 7.78
CA ALA A 39 -48.59 -14.56 8.43
C ALA A 39 -48.25 -16.01 8.81
N LYS A 40 -47.06 -16.50 8.45
CA LYS A 40 -46.54 -17.80 8.90
C LYS A 40 -45.36 -17.59 9.83
N ILE A 41 -45.46 -18.10 11.07
CA ILE A 41 -44.30 -18.20 11.97
C ILE A 41 -43.60 -19.51 11.67
N SER A 42 -42.32 -19.44 11.31
CA SER A 42 -41.43 -20.60 11.29
C SER A 42 -40.43 -20.48 12.44
N LYS A 43 -40.25 -21.55 13.21
CA LYS A 43 -39.28 -21.59 14.31
C LYS A 43 -37.92 -22.01 13.73
N ALA A 44 -36.97 -21.08 13.65
CA ALA A 44 -35.58 -21.44 13.40
C ALA A 44 -34.98 -21.99 14.71
N LEU A 45 -34.43 -23.20 14.66
CA LEU A 45 -33.85 -23.88 15.82
C LEU A 45 -32.38 -24.15 15.50
N HIS A 46 -31.49 -23.27 15.92
CA HIS A 46 -30.05 -23.56 15.95
C HIS A 46 -29.43 -23.20 17.30
N ARG A 47 -28.62 -24.14 17.82
CA ARG A 47 -27.79 -23.98 19.01
C ARG A 47 -26.74 -22.90 18.72
N VAL A 48 -26.83 -21.79 19.45
CA VAL A 48 -25.73 -20.83 19.62
C VAL A 48 -25.03 -21.14 20.96
N HIS A 49 -23.75 -20.78 21.02
CA HIS A 49 -22.76 -20.94 22.08
C HIS A 49 -23.31 -21.00 23.54
N PRO A 50 -22.72 -21.82 24.46
CA PRO A 50 -23.28 -22.08 25.80
C PRO A 50 -23.31 -20.90 26.81
N ARG A 51 -23.06 -19.66 26.40
CA ARG A 51 -23.04 -18.49 27.30
C ARG A 51 -24.02 -17.38 26.94
N GLU A 52 -24.75 -17.46 25.82
CA GLU A 52 -25.74 -16.45 25.43
C GLU A 52 -27.05 -17.13 25.02
N HIS A 53 -28.18 -16.68 25.60
CA HIS A 53 -29.49 -17.30 25.45
C HIS A 53 -30.46 -16.42 24.64
N THR A 54 -30.11 -16.11 23.39
CA THR A 54 -31.01 -15.40 22.46
C THR A 54 -31.81 -16.40 21.63
N GLN A 55 -33.14 -16.20 21.52
CA GLN A 55 -34.00 -16.93 20.58
C GLN A 55 -34.44 -15.98 19.46
N GLN A 56 -34.32 -16.44 18.22
CA GLN A 56 -34.76 -15.72 17.04
C GLN A 56 -36.01 -16.38 16.44
N PHE A 57 -36.99 -15.57 16.05
CA PHE A 57 -38.18 -16.01 15.31
C PHE A 57 -38.22 -15.35 13.94
N VAL A 58 -38.56 -16.14 12.91
CA VAL A 58 -38.76 -15.62 11.55
C VAL A 58 -40.25 -15.67 11.22
N VAL A 59 -40.82 -14.51 10.94
CA VAL A 59 -42.21 -14.40 10.48
C VAL A 59 -42.22 -13.93 9.04
N THR A 60 -42.88 -14.67 8.16
CA THR A 60 -42.97 -14.35 6.72
C THR A 60 -44.34 -13.77 6.35
N PHE A 61 -44.33 -12.77 5.46
CA PHE A 61 -45.49 -11.99 5.03
C PHE A 61 -45.56 -11.86 3.52
N ALA A 62 -46.76 -11.57 3.01
CA ALA A 62 -47.03 -11.44 1.58
C ALA A 62 -47.11 -9.98 1.10
N ASP A 63 -47.06 -9.00 2.01
CA ASP A 63 -47.29 -7.58 1.72
C ASP A 63 -46.51 -6.69 2.70
N VAL A 64 -45.91 -5.61 2.19
CA VAL A 64 -45.09 -4.65 2.96
C VAL A 64 -45.95 -3.80 3.90
N GLU A 65 -47.20 -3.51 3.56
CA GLU A 65 -48.09 -2.74 4.44
C GLU A 65 -48.42 -3.50 5.74
N GLN A 66 -48.33 -4.84 5.73
CA GLN A 66 -48.50 -5.67 6.93
C GLN A 66 -47.30 -5.59 7.87
N VAL A 67 -46.11 -5.24 7.36
CA VAL A 67 -44.87 -5.18 8.14
C VAL A 67 -44.98 -4.05 9.18
N VAL A 68 -45.43 -2.86 8.77
CA VAL A 68 -45.59 -1.69 9.65
C VAL A 68 -46.65 -1.93 10.72
N ALA A 69 -47.82 -2.47 10.34
CA ALA A 69 -48.90 -2.76 11.28
C ALA A 69 -48.52 -3.82 12.33
N ILE A 70 -47.61 -4.74 11.98
CA ILE A 70 -47.10 -5.76 12.90
C ILE A 70 -46.04 -5.20 13.83
N GLU A 71 -45.21 -4.28 13.36
CA GLU A 71 -44.27 -3.57 14.23
C GLU A 71 -45.03 -2.87 15.37
N GLU A 72 -46.10 -2.14 15.02
CA GLU A 72 -46.95 -1.48 16.01
C GLU A 72 -47.61 -2.49 16.96
N ALA A 73 -48.08 -3.63 16.44
CA ALA A 73 -48.68 -4.69 17.26
C ALA A 73 -47.66 -5.36 18.20
N LEU A 74 -46.44 -5.62 17.74
CA LEU A 74 -45.36 -6.23 18.55
C LEU A 74 -44.87 -5.25 19.63
N ARG A 75 -44.76 -3.96 19.27
CA ARG A 75 -44.42 -2.88 20.21
C ARG A 75 -45.51 -2.73 21.27
N ALA A 76 -46.79 -2.75 20.88
CA ALA A 76 -47.92 -2.72 21.81
C ALA A 76 -47.97 -3.96 22.72
N ALA A 77 -47.53 -5.12 22.23
CA ALA A 77 -47.44 -6.36 23.02
C ALA A 77 -46.22 -6.42 23.96
N ASN A 78 -45.38 -5.37 23.98
CA ASN A 78 -44.18 -5.27 24.80
C ASN A 78 -43.22 -6.44 24.57
N VAL A 79 -43.14 -6.89 23.31
CA VAL A 79 -42.10 -7.78 22.81
C VAL A 79 -40.93 -6.87 22.43
N GLY A 80 -39.70 -7.20 22.85
CA GLY A 80 -38.52 -6.32 22.68
C GLY A 80 -38.27 -5.86 21.24
N SER A 81 -37.27 -4.98 21.06
CA SER A 81 -36.89 -4.36 19.79
C SER A 81 -36.91 -5.36 18.62
N ALA A 82 -37.86 -5.19 17.70
CA ALA A 82 -37.88 -5.89 16.42
C ALA A 82 -36.92 -5.18 15.46
N TYR A 83 -36.05 -5.93 14.79
CA TYR A 83 -35.13 -5.40 13.79
C TYR A 83 -35.64 -5.83 12.40
N PHE A 84 -35.77 -4.87 11.49
CA PHE A 84 -36.14 -5.12 10.09
C PHE A 84 -34.89 -4.96 9.25
N ASP A 85 -34.61 -5.94 8.40
CA ASP A 85 -33.56 -5.90 7.41
C ASP A 85 -34.24 -5.85 6.03
N ASP A 86 -34.19 -4.69 5.38
CA ASP A 86 -34.98 -4.39 4.19
C ASP A 86 -34.40 -5.00 2.89
N ASP A 87 -33.24 -5.67 2.95
CA ASP A 87 -32.46 -6.02 1.74
C ASP A 87 -32.62 -7.45 1.19
N TRP A 88 -33.54 -8.26 1.71
CA TRP A 88 -33.76 -9.62 1.19
C TRP A 88 -34.86 -9.66 0.12
N THR A 89 -34.51 -9.25 -1.11
CA THR A 89 -35.25 -9.74 -2.29
C THR A 89 -34.83 -11.20 -2.56
N ALA A 90 -35.79 -12.12 -2.54
CA ALA A 90 -35.54 -13.52 -2.86
C ALA A 90 -35.08 -13.65 -4.32
N VAL A 91 -33.78 -13.85 -4.55
CA VAL A 91 -33.21 -14.13 -5.87
C VAL A 91 -33.59 -15.57 -6.24
N THR A 92 -34.77 -15.76 -6.83
CA THR A 92 -35.13 -17.04 -7.46
C THR A 92 -34.49 -17.11 -8.84
N GLY A 93 -33.24 -17.54 -8.88
CA GLY A 93 -32.53 -17.85 -10.12
C GLY A 93 -31.03 -17.67 -10.02
N VAL A 94 -30.33 -18.51 -9.24
CA VAL A 94 -28.86 -18.56 -9.24
C VAL A 94 -28.40 -19.79 -10.02
N PRO A 95 -27.54 -19.65 -11.06
CA PRO A 95 -26.92 -20.78 -11.74
C PRO A 95 -26.06 -21.61 -10.78
N ASN A 96 -26.03 -22.93 -10.94
CA ASN A 96 -25.17 -23.86 -10.20
C ASN A 96 -23.68 -23.65 -10.55
N ASP A 97 -23.07 -22.57 -10.06
CA ASP A 97 -21.62 -22.39 -10.04
C ASP A 97 -21.12 -22.58 -8.60
N GLY A 98 -20.21 -23.54 -8.39
CA GLY A 98 -19.71 -23.95 -7.08
C GLY A 98 -18.88 -22.89 -6.35
N VAL A 99 -18.61 -21.75 -7.00
CA VAL A 99 -17.95 -20.58 -6.40
C VAL A 99 -18.93 -19.67 -5.64
N PHE A 100 -20.24 -19.86 -5.82
CA PHE A 100 -21.30 -19.04 -5.20
C PHE A 100 -22.36 -19.87 -4.47
N ASP A 101 -21.98 -20.94 -3.74
CA ASP A 101 -22.91 -21.55 -2.79
C ASP A 101 -22.85 -20.80 -1.43
N PRO A 102 -23.84 -19.95 -1.10
CA PRO A 102 -23.88 -19.26 0.19
C PRO A 102 -24.01 -20.22 1.39
N ARG A 103 -24.26 -21.53 1.17
CA ARG A 103 -24.28 -22.54 2.24
C ARG A 103 -22.88 -22.95 2.72
N LEU A 104 -21.81 -22.66 1.95
CA LEU A 104 -20.44 -23.03 2.34
C LEU A 104 -19.68 -21.91 3.08
N SER A 105 -20.05 -20.64 2.89
CA SER A 105 -19.42 -19.51 3.60
C SER A 105 -20.13 -19.10 4.90
N THR A 106 -21.42 -19.36 5.02
CA THR A 106 -22.22 -18.92 6.18
C THR A 106 -21.98 -19.74 7.45
N ALA A 107 -21.51 -20.98 7.36
CA ALA A 107 -21.30 -21.80 8.56
C ALA A 107 -20.09 -21.38 9.43
N TYR A 108 -19.12 -20.65 8.87
CA TYR A 108 -17.92 -20.21 9.61
C TYR A 108 -18.04 -18.78 10.14
N LEU A 109 -18.83 -17.92 9.49
CA LEU A 109 -18.97 -16.49 9.83
C LEU A 109 -19.78 -16.24 11.11
N TYR A 110 -20.67 -17.14 11.51
CA TYR A 110 -21.50 -16.96 12.72
C TYR A 110 -20.87 -17.46 14.04
N SER A 111 -19.64 -17.98 14.03
CA SER A 111 -19.01 -18.53 15.25
C SER A 111 -18.20 -17.53 16.07
N THR A 112 -17.84 -16.38 15.48
CA THR A 112 -17.23 -15.25 16.17
C THR A 112 -18.26 -14.13 16.17
N GLY A 113 -18.90 -13.83 17.30
CA GLY A 113 -19.94 -12.79 17.44
C GLY A 113 -19.43 -11.38 17.19
N ILE A 114 -18.97 -11.12 15.97
CA ILE A 114 -18.54 -9.84 15.44
C ILE A 114 -19.63 -9.43 14.47
N ASP A 115 -20.38 -8.40 14.83
CA ASP A 115 -21.49 -7.84 14.06
C ASP A 115 -21.14 -7.64 12.57
N ASP A 116 -22.03 -8.13 11.69
CA ASP A 116 -21.99 -7.93 10.24
C ASP A 116 -21.92 -6.43 9.85
N GLN A 117 -22.33 -5.52 10.74
CA GLN A 117 -22.33 -4.07 10.50
C GLN A 117 -20.94 -3.45 10.31
N TYR A 118 -19.86 -4.11 10.75
CA TYR A 118 -18.49 -3.59 10.58
C TYR A 118 -17.91 -3.84 9.18
N TYR A 119 -18.45 -4.78 8.40
CA TYR A 119 -17.90 -5.16 7.09
C TYR A 119 -18.52 -4.41 5.90
N HIS A 120 -19.67 -3.75 6.09
CA HIS A 120 -20.41 -3.18 4.96
C HIS A 120 -19.92 -1.79 4.50
N HIS A 121 -19.12 -1.04 5.27
CA HIS A 121 -18.93 0.40 5.01
C HIS A 121 -17.54 0.87 4.55
N ALA A 122 -16.60 -0.03 4.26
CA ALA A 122 -15.32 0.36 3.65
C ALA A 122 -15.27 -0.06 2.18
N HIS A 123 -15.67 0.85 1.29
CA HIS A 123 -15.71 0.60 -0.15
C HIS A 123 -14.34 0.21 -0.75
N ASN A 124 -13.22 0.61 -0.12
CA ASN A 124 -11.88 0.16 -0.50
C ASN A 124 -11.42 -1.14 0.18
N SER A 125 -11.84 -1.42 1.43
CA SER A 125 -11.46 -2.66 2.14
C SER A 125 -12.14 -3.91 1.56
N ARG A 126 -13.21 -3.74 0.78
CA ARG A 126 -13.82 -4.82 -0.02
C ARG A 126 -12.85 -5.37 -1.06
N THR A 127 -11.84 -4.59 -1.44
CA THR A 127 -10.68 -5.14 -2.14
C THR A 127 -9.67 -5.57 -1.09
N ARG A 128 -9.26 -6.84 -1.13
CA ARG A 128 -8.08 -7.35 -0.42
C ARG A 128 -6.77 -6.65 -0.87
N ALA A 129 -6.86 -5.56 -1.62
CA ALA A 129 -5.80 -4.93 -2.38
C ALA A 129 -5.61 -3.43 -2.09
N TRP A 130 -6.43 -2.84 -1.23
CA TRP A 130 -6.46 -1.38 -1.04
C TRP A 130 -5.06 -0.79 -0.81
N GLY A 131 -4.22 -1.49 -0.05
CA GLY A 131 -2.85 -1.07 0.27
C GLY A 131 -2.05 -0.76 -0.99
N TRP A 132 -2.03 -1.68 -1.95
CA TRP A 132 -1.28 -1.56 -3.20
C TRP A 132 -1.79 -0.44 -4.10
N PHE A 133 -3.10 -0.29 -4.25
CA PHE A 133 -3.67 0.82 -5.03
C PHE A 133 -3.39 2.17 -4.37
N SER A 134 -3.49 2.25 -3.04
CA SER A 134 -3.27 3.51 -2.31
C SER A 134 -1.85 4.07 -2.45
N ILE A 135 -0.86 3.21 -2.74
CA ILE A 135 0.55 3.56 -2.99
C ILE A 135 0.93 3.44 -4.46
N LYS A 136 -0.03 3.17 -5.36
CA LYS A 136 0.18 3.08 -6.81
C LYS A 136 1.18 1.99 -7.21
N ALA A 137 1.22 0.89 -6.45
CA ALA A 137 2.05 -0.27 -6.79
C ALA A 137 1.72 -0.87 -8.17
N PRO A 138 0.44 -0.98 -8.60
CA PRO A 138 0.13 -1.48 -9.94
C PRO A 138 0.73 -0.64 -11.08
N MET A 139 0.81 0.68 -10.92
CA MET A 139 1.53 1.54 -11.88
C MET A 139 3.05 1.32 -11.80
N ALA A 140 3.61 1.14 -10.60
CA ALA A 140 5.02 0.81 -10.48
C ALA A 140 5.37 -0.53 -11.17
N TRP A 141 4.45 -1.51 -11.14
CA TRP A 141 4.61 -2.82 -11.79
C TRP A 141 4.71 -2.75 -13.31
N ASP A 142 4.08 -1.76 -13.95
CA ASP A 142 4.26 -1.47 -15.38
C ASP A 142 5.69 -1.00 -15.72
N ILE A 143 6.39 -0.41 -14.75
CA ILE A 143 7.81 -0.04 -14.88
C ILE A 143 8.68 -1.25 -14.55
N SER A 144 8.43 -1.89 -13.42
CA SER A 144 9.17 -3.07 -12.95
C SER A 144 8.34 -3.82 -11.92
N ARG A 145 8.29 -5.15 -12.05
CA ARG A 145 7.76 -6.06 -11.02
C ARG A 145 8.86 -6.56 -10.08
N GLY A 146 10.10 -6.13 -10.29
CA GLY A 146 11.28 -6.64 -9.62
C GLY A 146 12.16 -7.47 -10.55
N THR A 147 13.28 -7.96 -10.04
CA THR A 147 14.09 -9.00 -10.70
C THR A 147 14.63 -9.96 -9.65
N SER A 148 14.88 -11.21 -10.05
CA SER A 148 15.56 -12.19 -9.18
C SER A 148 17.02 -11.83 -8.88
N GLY A 149 17.56 -10.81 -9.55
CA GLY A 149 18.86 -10.20 -9.26
C GLY A 149 18.84 -9.32 -8.01
N VAL A 150 17.67 -8.81 -7.60
CA VAL A 150 17.52 -8.03 -6.37
C VAL A 150 17.19 -8.95 -5.20
N VAL A 151 18.03 -8.93 -4.18
CA VAL A 151 17.94 -9.80 -3.00
C VAL A 151 17.50 -9.00 -1.77
N ILE A 152 16.35 -9.36 -1.22
CA ILE A 152 15.75 -8.77 -0.02
C ILE A 152 15.87 -9.74 1.15
N GLY A 153 16.68 -9.35 2.12
CA GLY A 153 16.80 -9.99 3.41
C GLY A 153 15.65 -9.61 4.32
N ILE A 154 15.04 -10.60 4.98
CA ILE A 154 13.90 -10.40 5.87
C ILE A 154 14.27 -10.97 7.23
N THR A 155 14.51 -10.09 8.20
CA THR A 155 14.76 -10.46 9.60
C THR A 155 13.45 -10.45 10.37
N ASP A 156 12.95 -11.64 10.68
CA ASP A 156 11.67 -11.83 11.36
C ASP A 156 11.64 -13.20 12.08
N ASN A 157 10.57 -13.48 12.82
CA ASN A 157 10.35 -14.77 13.46
C ASN A 157 9.72 -15.74 12.46
N PHE A 158 10.56 -16.60 11.86
CA PHE A 158 10.10 -17.70 11.00
C PHE A 158 10.11 -19.02 11.77
N ASN A 159 9.01 -19.79 11.68
CA ASN A 159 9.00 -21.13 12.21
C ASN A 159 9.79 -22.07 11.26
N THR A 160 10.93 -22.57 11.71
CA THR A 160 11.78 -23.50 10.95
C THR A 160 11.19 -24.90 10.86
N CYS A 161 10.15 -25.21 11.63
CA CYS A 161 9.60 -26.56 11.76
C CYS A 161 8.45 -26.79 10.76
N LYS A 162 8.85 -27.16 9.55
CA LYS A 162 8.04 -27.41 8.34
C LYS A 162 7.38 -26.16 7.79
N PRO A 163 7.65 -25.82 6.51
CA PRO A 163 6.69 -25.01 5.76
C PRO A 163 5.37 -25.78 5.83
N SER A 164 4.41 -25.29 6.63
CA SER A 164 2.98 -25.54 6.35
C SER A 164 2.81 -25.29 4.85
N PRO A 165 2.07 -26.11 4.07
CA PRO A 165 1.95 -25.95 2.62
C PRO A 165 1.86 -24.48 2.33
N VAL A 166 2.99 -23.95 1.84
CA VAL A 166 3.19 -22.52 1.81
C VAL A 166 2.15 -22.06 0.81
N THR A 167 1.55 -20.90 1.03
CA THR A 167 0.63 -20.37 0.04
C THR A 167 1.27 -20.47 -1.34
N THR A 168 0.46 -20.87 -2.33
CA THR A 168 0.89 -20.99 -3.74
C THR A 168 1.58 -19.71 -4.25
N ASP A 169 1.32 -18.58 -3.58
CA ASP A 169 1.90 -17.26 -3.79
C ASP A 169 3.39 -17.14 -3.43
N LEU A 170 3.85 -17.87 -2.42
CA LEU A 170 5.26 -17.91 -1.98
C LEU A 170 5.97 -19.20 -2.42
N GLU A 171 5.24 -20.23 -2.82
CA GLU A 171 5.81 -21.47 -3.34
C GLU A 171 6.55 -21.24 -4.66
N GLU A 172 7.87 -21.28 -4.61
CA GLU A 172 8.75 -21.42 -5.76
C GLU A 172 8.33 -22.63 -6.61
N ARG A 173 8.28 -22.48 -7.94
CA ARG A 173 8.31 -23.65 -8.83
C ARG A 173 9.63 -24.38 -8.58
N ARG A 174 9.63 -25.35 -7.66
CA ARG A 174 10.58 -26.46 -7.70
C ARG A 174 10.40 -27.10 -9.06
N THR A 175 11.25 -26.75 -10.01
CA THR A 175 11.26 -27.48 -11.27
C THR A 175 11.85 -28.84 -10.95
N VAL A 176 10.98 -29.82 -10.72
CA VAL A 176 11.32 -31.23 -10.60
C VAL A 176 11.84 -31.66 -11.97
N ASN A 177 13.16 -31.56 -12.15
CA ASN A 177 14.06 -32.35 -13.01
C ASN A 177 15.19 -31.49 -13.61
N GLY A 178 16.34 -31.49 -12.93
CA GLY A 178 17.66 -31.41 -13.54
C GLY A 178 18.12 -30.07 -14.13
N THR A 179 18.92 -29.33 -13.35
CA THR A 179 19.95 -28.34 -13.77
C THR A 179 19.57 -26.85 -13.94
N GLY A 180 18.33 -26.42 -13.72
CA GLY A 180 17.95 -25.00 -13.73
C GLY A 180 17.23 -24.54 -12.47
N ASN A 181 17.95 -24.43 -11.34
CA ASN A 181 17.35 -23.99 -10.05
C ASN A 181 17.35 -22.46 -9.93
N VAL A 182 16.23 -21.79 -10.16
CA VAL A 182 16.04 -20.41 -9.67
C VAL A 182 15.39 -20.49 -8.30
N ARG A 183 16.22 -20.62 -7.25
CA ARG A 183 15.75 -20.47 -5.88
C ARG A 183 15.37 -19.02 -5.60
N ARG A 184 14.08 -18.79 -5.30
CA ARG A 184 13.52 -17.47 -5.01
C ARG A 184 13.45 -17.19 -3.51
N ILE A 185 13.31 -18.23 -2.70
CA ILE A 185 13.40 -18.12 -1.25
C ILE A 185 14.56 -19.01 -0.81
N VAL A 186 15.65 -18.38 -0.38
CA VAL A 186 16.79 -19.10 0.20
C VAL A 186 16.63 -19.05 1.71
N SER A 187 16.20 -20.16 2.31
CA SER A 187 16.34 -20.36 3.75
C SER A 187 17.79 -20.73 4.04
N THR A 188 18.46 -19.95 4.86
CA THR A 188 19.85 -20.14 5.29
C THR A 188 19.96 -21.12 6.46
N THR A 189 19.11 -22.16 6.49
CA THR A 189 19.24 -23.30 7.40
C THR A 189 20.42 -24.18 6.97
N THR A 190 21.61 -23.60 6.79
CA THR A 190 22.87 -24.32 6.77
C THR A 190 23.11 -24.89 8.16
N SER A 191 23.78 -26.04 8.19
CA SER A 191 24.15 -26.90 9.32
C SER A 191 24.93 -26.23 10.47
N ALA A 192 25.13 -24.91 10.46
CA ALA A 192 25.77 -24.17 11.56
C ALA A 192 24.91 -24.17 12.83
N TYR A 193 23.57 -24.16 12.71
CA TYR A 193 22.67 -24.22 13.86
C TYR A 193 22.52 -25.62 14.48
N THR A 194 22.99 -26.69 13.85
CA THR A 194 22.99 -28.02 14.48
C THR A 194 24.10 -28.20 15.52
N ASN A 195 25.10 -27.29 15.55
CA ASN A 195 26.28 -27.42 16.40
C ASN A 195 26.42 -26.34 17.49
N LEU A 196 25.46 -25.42 17.64
CA LEU A 196 25.40 -24.66 18.89
C LEU A 196 25.11 -25.65 20.03
N PRO A 197 25.97 -25.76 21.05
CA PRO A 197 25.71 -26.60 22.21
C PRO A 197 24.50 -26.01 22.94
N VAL A 198 23.31 -26.44 22.54
CA VAL A 198 22.12 -26.31 23.37
C VAL A 198 22.48 -27.03 24.66
N ASN A 199 22.65 -26.26 25.72
CA ASN A 199 23.03 -26.75 27.03
C ASN A 199 21.94 -27.74 27.48
N THR A 200 22.13 -29.04 27.21
CA THR A 200 21.15 -30.12 27.44
C THR A 200 21.01 -30.46 28.94
N GLY A 201 21.23 -29.48 29.82
CA GLY A 201 21.16 -29.66 31.27
C GLY A 201 19.76 -29.99 31.79
N ASN A 202 18.70 -29.69 31.04
CA ASN A 202 17.32 -30.07 31.36
C ASN A 202 16.69 -30.65 30.09
N GLY A 203 16.26 -31.91 30.14
CA GLY A 203 15.71 -32.69 29.02
C GLY A 203 14.39 -32.16 28.46
N VAL A 204 14.40 -30.95 27.92
CA VAL A 204 13.27 -30.35 27.22
C VAL A 204 13.29 -30.85 25.77
N ASP A 205 12.28 -31.65 25.45
CA ASP A 205 12.07 -32.25 24.14
C ASP A 205 11.88 -31.15 23.07
N LYS A 206 12.72 -31.21 22.02
CA LYS A 206 12.68 -30.29 20.86
C LYS A 206 11.36 -30.39 20.07
N SER A 207 10.52 -31.38 20.35
CA SER A 207 9.24 -31.58 19.67
C SER A 207 8.11 -30.65 20.15
N THR A 208 8.29 -29.92 21.24
CA THR A 208 7.16 -29.32 21.98
C THR A 208 6.90 -27.82 21.79
N TYR A 209 7.74 -27.09 21.05
CA TYR A 209 7.60 -25.63 20.92
C TYR A 209 7.45 -25.19 19.46
N PRO A 210 6.25 -25.33 18.86
CA PRO A 210 5.94 -24.61 17.64
C PRO A 210 5.84 -23.13 17.97
N ILE A 211 6.86 -22.34 17.62
CA ILE A 211 6.74 -20.88 17.61
C ILE A 211 5.78 -20.54 16.46
N LYS A 212 4.49 -20.39 16.79
CA LYS A 212 3.39 -20.12 15.86
C LYS A 212 3.30 -18.64 15.54
N THR A 213 4.29 -18.06 14.87
CA THR A 213 4.18 -16.67 14.44
C THR A 213 4.12 -16.59 12.93
N GLY A 214 2.90 -16.57 12.38
CA GLY A 214 2.66 -16.28 10.97
C GLY A 214 3.13 -14.88 10.52
N HIS A 215 3.66 -14.06 11.43
CA HIS A 215 4.15 -12.71 11.20
C HIS A 215 5.26 -12.63 10.12
N GLY A 216 6.29 -13.48 10.19
CA GLY A 216 7.35 -13.47 9.18
C GLY A 216 6.82 -13.78 7.78
N TYR A 217 5.84 -14.69 7.68
CA TYR A 217 5.14 -14.98 6.41
C TYR A 217 4.26 -13.82 5.95
N SER A 218 3.65 -13.06 6.86
CA SER A 218 2.93 -11.82 6.52
C SER A 218 3.83 -10.79 5.87
N VAL A 219 4.98 -10.52 6.50
CA VAL A 219 5.97 -9.56 6.01
C VAL A 219 6.51 -10.02 4.66
N LEU A 220 6.96 -11.27 4.57
CA LEU A 220 7.40 -11.90 3.33
C LEU A 220 6.34 -11.80 2.24
N GLY A 221 5.08 -12.05 2.58
CA GLY A 221 3.94 -11.98 1.68
C GLY A 221 3.74 -10.60 1.07
N THR A 222 3.85 -9.54 1.89
CA THR A 222 3.74 -8.16 1.40
C THR A 222 4.87 -7.75 0.49
N ILE A 223 6.02 -8.43 0.56
CA ILE A 223 7.19 -8.15 -0.29
C ILE A 223 7.11 -8.99 -1.57
N LEU A 224 6.93 -10.31 -1.47
CA LEU A 224 7.26 -11.28 -2.52
C LEU A 224 6.10 -12.14 -3.04
N SER A 225 4.89 -12.04 -2.47
CA SER A 225 3.76 -12.83 -3.00
C SER A 225 3.60 -12.57 -4.49
N ARG A 226 3.40 -13.64 -5.25
CA ARG A 226 3.23 -13.51 -6.70
C ARG A 226 1.96 -12.73 -7.05
N THR A 227 2.02 -12.01 -8.16
CA THR A 227 0.82 -11.56 -8.87
C THR A 227 0.37 -12.70 -9.77
N ASN A 228 -0.37 -13.68 -9.23
CA ASN A 228 -0.74 -14.93 -9.92
C ASN A 228 -1.62 -14.75 -11.17
N ASN A 229 -2.16 -13.54 -11.38
CA ASN A 229 -2.93 -13.10 -12.53
C ASN A 229 -2.62 -11.62 -12.77
N ASP A 230 -2.98 -11.10 -13.96
CA ASP A 230 -2.85 -9.70 -14.40
C ASP A 230 -2.54 -8.73 -13.23
N PRO A 231 -1.33 -8.13 -13.19
CA PRO A 231 -0.87 -7.29 -12.07
C PRO A 231 -1.79 -6.10 -11.81
N HIS A 232 -2.69 -5.77 -12.74
CA HIS A 232 -3.66 -4.70 -12.57
C HIS A 232 -5.00 -5.14 -12.00
N ASN A 233 -5.27 -6.45 -11.92
CA ASN A 233 -6.41 -6.95 -11.17
C ASN A 233 -6.07 -6.91 -9.68
N ALA A 234 -7.04 -6.48 -8.87
CA ALA A 234 -6.83 -6.37 -7.43
C ALA A 234 -6.35 -7.73 -6.85
N PRO A 235 -5.32 -7.76 -5.98
CA PRO A 235 -5.07 -8.88 -5.08
C PRO A 235 -6.39 -9.43 -4.54
N GLY A 236 -6.60 -10.74 -4.70
CA GLY A 236 -7.87 -11.41 -4.40
C GLY A 236 -8.82 -11.66 -5.58
N GLN A 237 -8.50 -11.19 -6.81
CA GLN A 237 -9.34 -11.42 -8.00
C GLN A 237 -8.94 -12.62 -8.87
N GLY A 238 -7.83 -13.29 -8.56
CA GLY A 238 -7.58 -14.62 -9.11
C GLY A 238 -8.65 -15.61 -8.61
N PRO A 239 -8.77 -16.79 -9.24
CA PRO A 239 -9.76 -17.81 -8.86
C PRO A 239 -9.76 -18.23 -7.38
N GLU A 240 -8.74 -17.82 -6.61
CA GLU A 240 -8.45 -18.30 -5.26
C GLU A 240 -8.18 -17.22 -4.20
N GLY A 241 -8.41 -15.93 -4.46
CA GLY A 241 -8.29 -14.92 -3.40
C GLY A 241 -6.85 -14.65 -2.90
N SER A 242 -5.85 -14.84 -3.76
CA SER A 242 -4.41 -14.70 -3.48
C SER A 242 -3.97 -13.31 -3.04
N ALA A 243 -2.87 -13.22 -2.29
CA ALA A 243 -2.18 -11.97 -1.98
C ALA A 243 -1.33 -11.51 -3.18
N ALA A 244 -0.78 -10.30 -3.09
CA ALA A 244 0.28 -9.84 -3.99
C ALA A 244 1.39 -9.19 -3.17
N GLY A 245 2.64 -9.36 -3.59
CA GLY A 245 3.78 -8.70 -3.01
C GLY A 245 4.07 -7.41 -3.76
N THR A 246 4.70 -6.45 -3.11
CA THR A 246 5.09 -5.19 -3.77
C THR A 246 6.25 -5.39 -4.76
N CYS A 247 7.18 -6.31 -4.49
CA CYS A 247 8.21 -6.75 -5.43
C CYS A 247 8.05 -8.25 -5.76
N PRO A 248 6.99 -8.62 -6.50
CA PRO A 248 6.66 -10.02 -6.77
C PRO A 248 7.68 -10.69 -7.67
N GLU A 249 8.64 -9.94 -8.24
CA GLU A 249 9.90 -10.19 -8.97
C GLU A 249 11.13 -10.61 -8.17
N CYS A 250 11.26 -10.06 -6.96
CA CYS A 250 12.49 -10.09 -6.18
C CYS A 250 12.82 -11.48 -5.61
N THR A 251 14.06 -11.65 -5.13
CA THR A 251 14.50 -12.81 -4.34
C THR A 251 14.43 -12.48 -2.86
N GLY A 252 13.90 -13.40 -2.05
CA GLY A 252 13.86 -13.30 -0.60
C GLY A 252 14.91 -14.17 0.08
N VAL A 253 15.57 -13.64 1.10
CA VAL A 253 16.41 -14.40 2.03
C VAL A 253 15.85 -14.22 3.42
N LEU A 254 15.59 -15.33 4.11
CA LEU A 254 14.97 -15.30 5.44
C LEU A 254 16.06 -15.38 6.51
N PHE A 255 16.00 -14.46 7.46
CA PHE A 255 16.86 -14.41 8.64
C PHE A 255 15.99 -14.64 9.87
N PRO A 256 15.81 -15.90 10.30
CA PRO A 256 15.00 -16.21 11.47
C PRO A 256 15.65 -15.62 12.72
N LEU A 257 14.96 -14.67 13.34
CA LEU A 257 15.27 -14.26 14.71
C LEU A 257 14.83 -15.42 15.61
N ASN A 258 15.78 -16.22 16.10
CA ASN A 258 15.48 -17.22 17.12
C ASN A 258 15.36 -16.49 18.47
N PRO A 259 14.16 -16.34 19.06
CA PRO A 259 14.12 -15.95 20.46
C PRO A 259 14.73 -17.11 21.27
N PRO A 260 15.70 -16.85 22.16
CA PRO A 260 16.07 -17.85 23.16
C PRO A 260 14.84 -18.07 24.06
N SER A 261 14.22 -19.26 23.94
CA SER A 261 13.37 -19.93 24.92
C SER A 261 12.60 -19.05 25.92
N GLU A 262 11.29 -18.87 25.73
CA GLU A 262 10.18 -18.66 26.72
C GLU A 262 10.37 -17.79 27.98
N ALA A 263 11.50 -17.17 28.28
CA ALA A 263 11.70 -16.45 29.54
C ALA A 263 11.11 -15.03 29.53
N PHE A 264 10.72 -14.49 28.37
CA PHE A 264 10.28 -13.10 28.23
C PHE A 264 8.87 -12.89 27.66
N LEU A 265 8.19 -13.95 27.20
CA LEU A 265 6.78 -13.88 26.80
C LEU A 265 5.91 -14.51 27.88
N GLY A 266 5.97 -13.94 29.09
CA GLY A 266 4.84 -14.05 30.00
C GLY A 266 3.65 -13.37 29.33
N ASP A 267 2.57 -14.14 29.16
CA ASP A 267 1.21 -13.75 28.78
C ASP A 267 1.05 -12.31 28.23
N PRO A 268 0.75 -12.10 26.93
CA PRO A 268 0.65 -10.78 26.29
C PRO A 268 -0.43 -9.86 26.88
N CYS A 269 -1.20 -10.32 27.87
CA CYS A 269 -2.17 -9.52 28.64
C CYS A 269 -1.76 -9.22 30.09
N SER A 270 -0.59 -9.67 30.56
CA SER A 270 -0.09 -9.34 31.91
C SER A 270 0.95 -8.23 31.81
N THR A 271 0.68 -7.10 32.45
CA THR A 271 1.57 -5.94 32.48
C THR A 271 2.98 -6.36 32.90
N PRO A 272 4.02 -6.06 32.11
CA PRO A 272 5.39 -6.32 32.54
C PRO A 272 5.65 -5.53 33.81
N SER A 273 6.10 -6.22 34.86
CA SER A 273 6.61 -5.58 36.06
C SER A 273 7.69 -4.56 35.66
N PRO A 274 7.59 -3.28 36.05
CA PRO A 274 8.59 -2.25 35.70
C PRO A 274 10.01 -2.53 36.22
N ASN A 275 10.18 -3.57 37.03
CA ASN A 275 11.43 -3.89 37.71
C ASN A 275 12.23 -5.05 37.07
N ALA A 276 11.77 -5.62 35.95
CA ALA A 276 12.47 -6.75 35.29
C ALA A 276 13.41 -6.34 34.14
N ILE A 277 13.45 -5.07 33.77
CA ILE A 277 14.39 -4.51 32.80
C ILE A 277 15.42 -3.67 33.57
N ASP A 278 16.23 -4.34 34.39
CA ASP A 278 17.46 -3.73 34.90
C ASP A 278 18.52 -3.85 33.80
N GLY A 279 18.95 -2.71 33.27
CA GLY A 279 19.70 -2.55 32.02
C GLY A 279 21.15 -3.03 32.05
N THR A 280 21.39 -4.30 32.41
CA THR A 280 22.76 -4.83 32.56
C THR A 280 23.04 -6.15 31.82
N LYS A 281 22.14 -6.63 30.94
CA LYS A 281 22.43 -7.83 30.13
C LYS A 281 22.02 -7.68 28.67
N ASP A 282 23.00 -7.26 27.86
CA ASP A 282 23.08 -7.23 26.38
C ASP A 282 22.90 -8.61 25.70
N VAL A 283 21.95 -9.44 26.13
CA VAL A 283 21.82 -10.81 25.59
C VAL A 283 21.15 -10.81 24.20
N SER A 284 20.40 -9.77 23.82
CA SER A 284 19.85 -9.67 22.45
C SER A 284 20.86 -9.14 21.42
N LEU A 285 21.92 -8.43 21.85
CA LEU A 285 22.86 -7.77 20.95
C LEU A 285 23.98 -8.69 20.44
N THR A 286 24.33 -9.73 21.19
CA THR A 286 25.40 -10.68 20.80
C THR A 286 24.95 -11.62 19.68
N TYR A 287 23.66 -12.01 19.64
CA TYR A 287 23.14 -12.88 18.59
C TYR A 287 23.07 -12.19 17.22
N ASP A 288 22.77 -10.89 17.18
CA ASP A 288 22.81 -10.09 15.94
C ASP A 288 24.24 -10.02 15.35
N LEU A 289 25.29 -10.15 16.17
CA LEU A 289 26.67 -10.12 15.66
C LEU A 289 27.09 -11.50 15.11
N ASP A 290 26.81 -12.59 15.83
CA ASP A 290 27.17 -13.93 15.37
C ASP A 290 26.43 -14.30 14.06
N MET A 291 25.18 -13.85 13.90
CA MET A 291 24.41 -14.06 12.67
C MET A 291 24.87 -13.23 11.47
N PHE A 292 25.85 -12.33 11.62
CA PHE A 292 26.34 -11.51 10.51
C PHE A 292 27.87 -11.49 10.38
N ASP A 293 28.61 -11.83 11.43
CA ASP A 293 30.06 -12.04 11.37
C ASP A 293 30.41 -13.40 10.74
N ASP A 294 29.56 -14.43 10.87
CA ASP A 294 29.69 -15.70 10.12
C ASP A 294 29.01 -15.66 8.74
N PHE A 295 28.14 -14.67 8.50
CA PHE A 295 27.62 -14.41 7.17
C PHE A 295 28.58 -13.47 6.45
N ASP A 296 29.58 -14.08 5.80
CA ASP A 296 29.92 -13.61 4.45
C ASP A 296 28.57 -13.38 3.75
N LEU A 297 28.32 -12.14 3.27
CA LEU A 297 27.05 -11.68 2.66
C LEU A 297 26.75 -12.39 1.31
N ASP A 298 27.26 -13.61 1.18
CA ASP A 298 27.52 -14.41 0.01
C ASP A 298 26.58 -15.60 0.03
N PHE A 299 25.31 -15.33 -0.27
CA PHE A 299 24.23 -16.26 0.04
C PHE A 299 24.11 -17.43 -0.94
N THR A 300 24.87 -17.46 -2.03
CA THR A 300 25.04 -18.63 -2.92
C THR A 300 25.99 -18.28 -4.06
N ASN A 301 26.77 -19.27 -4.50
CA ASN A 301 27.27 -19.29 -5.87
C ASN A 301 26.08 -19.39 -6.81
N ASP A 302 25.90 -18.40 -7.70
CA ASP A 302 25.09 -18.59 -8.89
C ASP A 302 25.63 -19.80 -9.69
N THR A 303 24.95 -20.21 -10.76
CA THR A 303 25.39 -21.33 -11.62
C THR A 303 26.81 -21.16 -12.17
N ASN A 304 27.40 -19.96 -12.05
CA ASN A 304 28.75 -19.62 -12.48
C ASN A 304 29.74 -19.44 -11.31
N GLY A 305 29.37 -19.75 -10.06
CA GLY A 305 30.25 -19.57 -8.92
C GLY A 305 30.32 -18.13 -8.37
N ARG A 306 29.40 -17.24 -8.75
CA ARG A 306 29.39 -15.84 -8.29
C ARG A 306 28.44 -15.65 -7.12
N MET A 307 28.95 -14.99 -6.08
CA MET A 307 28.23 -14.76 -4.83
C MET A 307 27.09 -13.77 -5.04
N LYS A 308 25.85 -14.15 -4.66
CA LYS A 308 24.73 -13.22 -4.62
C LYS A 308 24.80 -12.37 -3.36
N ARG A 309 25.06 -11.08 -3.57
CA ARG A 309 25.06 -10.03 -2.55
C ARG A 309 23.63 -9.72 -2.09
N LEU A 310 23.48 -9.46 -0.79
CA LEU A 310 22.28 -8.86 -0.21
C LEU A 310 22.16 -7.39 -0.66
N ASP A 311 21.00 -6.98 -1.18
CA ASP A 311 20.77 -5.60 -1.61
C ASP A 311 19.99 -4.79 -0.59
N ILE A 312 18.99 -5.41 0.03
CA ILE A 312 18.04 -4.74 0.93
C ILE A 312 17.86 -5.59 2.18
N LEU A 313 17.82 -4.96 3.35
CA LEU A 313 17.45 -5.58 4.62
C LEU A 313 16.13 -4.95 5.12
N ASN A 314 15.10 -5.78 5.24
CA ASN A 314 13.84 -5.48 5.90
C ASN A 314 13.95 -5.85 7.39
N CYS A 315 13.84 -4.84 8.26
CA CYS A 315 13.85 -5.01 9.71
C CYS A 315 12.45 -4.79 10.28
N SER A 316 11.67 -5.86 10.38
CA SER A 316 10.30 -5.84 10.94
C SER A 316 10.24 -6.05 12.46
N TYR A 317 11.37 -5.79 13.14
CA TYR A 317 11.55 -5.94 14.58
C TYR A 317 12.07 -4.62 15.20
N VAL A 318 12.09 -4.57 16.52
CA VAL A 318 12.48 -3.38 17.29
C VAL A 318 13.74 -3.67 18.08
N GLY A 319 14.72 -2.77 18.02
CA GLY A 319 16.04 -2.89 18.67
C GLY A 319 17.03 -3.62 17.78
N GLY A 320 18.18 -3.00 17.48
CA GLY A 320 19.16 -3.62 16.60
C GLY A 320 20.58 -3.11 16.84
N ASN A 321 21.56 -3.90 16.43
CA ASN A 321 22.97 -3.54 16.60
C ASN A 321 23.37 -2.43 15.60
N GLY A 322 23.53 -1.21 16.11
CA GLY A 322 23.95 -0.07 15.33
C GLY A 322 25.26 -0.25 14.55
N ILE A 323 26.20 -1.04 15.07
CA ILE A 323 27.49 -1.31 14.41
C ILE A 323 27.27 -2.12 13.14
N LEU A 324 26.46 -3.17 13.21
CA LEU A 324 26.14 -4.03 12.08
C LEU A 324 25.46 -3.24 10.96
N HIS A 325 24.40 -2.49 11.29
CA HIS A 325 23.70 -1.68 10.29
C HIS A 325 24.63 -0.70 9.58
N ARG A 326 25.57 -0.07 10.31
CA ARG A 326 26.58 0.81 9.68
C ARG A 326 27.51 0.06 8.73
N ARG A 327 27.90 -1.18 9.05
CA ARG A 327 28.71 -2.03 8.16
C ARG A 327 27.93 -2.39 6.89
N LEU A 328 26.67 -2.80 7.02
CA LEU A 328 25.78 -3.11 5.91
C LEU A 328 25.55 -1.88 5.00
N LEU A 329 25.28 -0.72 5.59
CA LEU A 329 25.13 0.55 4.86
C LEU A 329 26.40 0.91 4.09
N ARG A 330 27.59 0.77 4.70
CA ARG A 330 28.88 1.02 4.01
C ARG A 330 29.12 0.04 2.86
N ASN A 331 28.62 -1.18 2.99
CA ASN A 331 28.65 -2.18 1.92
C ASN A 331 27.57 -1.93 0.85
N GLY A 332 26.72 -0.92 1.00
CA GLY A 332 25.67 -0.56 0.05
C GLY A 332 24.43 -1.46 0.12
N VAL A 333 24.19 -2.08 1.27
CA VAL A 333 22.90 -2.71 1.58
C VAL A 333 21.96 -1.62 2.05
N ALA A 334 20.81 -1.48 1.39
CA ALA A 334 19.77 -0.57 1.82
C ALA A 334 19.01 -1.16 3.03
N ILE A 335 18.68 -0.34 4.03
CA ILE A 335 17.98 -0.81 5.23
C ILE A 335 16.67 -0.05 5.41
N VAL A 336 15.58 -0.81 5.56
CA VAL A 336 14.22 -0.33 5.78
C VAL A 336 13.72 -0.97 7.08
N ALA A 337 13.33 -0.16 8.05
CA ALA A 337 13.01 -0.60 9.40
C ALA A 337 11.64 -0.11 9.86
N ALA A 338 10.95 -0.93 10.65
CA ALA A 338 9.69 -0.57 11.27
C ALA A 338 9.89 0.53 12.33
N ALA A 339 8.98 1.49 12.34
CA ALA A 339 8.90 2.55 13.33
C ALA A 339 8.65 2.05 14.77
N GLY A 340 8.14 0.82 14.92
CA GLY A 340 7.68 0.27 16.19
C GLY A 340 6.19 0.48 16.40
N ASN A 341 5.55 -0.46 17.10
CA ASN A 341 4.11 -0.48 17.27
C ASN A 341 3.62 0.15 18.59
N ASP A 342 4.37 0.11 19.72
CA ASP A 342 3.73 0.36 21.03
C ASP A 342 4.62 0.49 22.33
N TRP A 343 4.17 1.32 23.31
CA TRP A 343 4.27 1.26 24.82
C TRP A 343 5.51 1.76 25.58
N GLY A 344 6.02 2.96 25.29
CA GLY A 344 6.96 3.66 26.19
C GLY A 344 8.37 3.03 26.28
N ILE A 345 8.61 1.96 25.54
CA ILE A 345 9.96 1.44 25.25
C ILE A 345 10.37 2.07 23.93
N ALA A 346 11.49 2.79 23.92
CA ALA A 346 11.98 3.46 22.73
C ALA A 346 12.13 2.44 21.59
N PRO A 347 11.30 2.52 20.52
CA PRO A 347 11.44 1.63 19.40
C PRO A 347 12.79 1.90 18.74
N PHE A 348 13.43 0.84 18.24
CA PHE A 348 14.62 0.82 17.38
C PHE A 348 15.36 2.14 17.40
N ASP A 349 16.40 2.31 18.23
CA ASP A 349 17.12 3.58 18.30
C ASP A 349 17.76 3.87 16.93
N PRO A 350 17.15 4.74 16.09
CA PRO A 350 17.67 4.97 14.76
C PRO A 350 19.05 5.63 14.84
N ALA A 351 19.37 6.27 15.97
CA ALA A 351 20.68 6.85 16.20
C ALA A 351 21.79 5.81 16.35
N ALA A 352 21.46 4.59 16.78
CA ALA A 352 22.42 3.49 16.74
C ALA A 352 22.89 3.23 15.30
N THR A 353 22.05 3.50 14.29
CA THR A 353 22.36 3.31 12.87
C THR A 353 22.86 4.55 12.13
N LEU A 354 22.88 5.72 12.79
CA LEU A 354 23.29 6.97 12.18
C LEU A 354 24.78 6.94 11.81
N VAL A 355 25.07 7.32 10.57
CA VAL A 355 26.41 7.67 10.09
C VAL A 355 26.41 9.16 9.81
N MET A 356 26.98 9.92 10.75
CA MET A 356 27.06 11.38 10.65
C MET A 356 28.17 11.79 9.69
N ASP A 357 27.87 12.72 8.80
CA ASP A 357 28.83 13.32 7.85
C ASP A 357 29.24 14.71 8.34
N GLN A 358 30.32 15.28 7.80
CA GLN A 358 30.65 16.68 8.07
C GLN A 358 29.57 17.62 7.50
N GLN A 359 28.94 17.21 6.41
CA GLN A 359 27.80 17.92 5.80
C GLN A 359 26.48 17.34 6.32
N PRO A 360 25.63 18.09 7.05
CA PRO A 360 24.38 17.58 7.61
C PRO A 360 23.43 16.91 6.60
N GLY A 361 23.39 17.43 5.36
CA GLY A 361 22.60 16.87 4.26
C GLY A 361 23.09 15.50 3.78
N ARG A 362 24.27 15.05 4.22
CA ARG A 362 24.84 13.73 3.94
C ARG A 362 24.74 12.78 5.13
N ASP A 363 24.08 13.14 6.23
CA ASP A 363 23.88 12.17 7.31
C ASP A 363 23.07 10.96 6.80
N THR A 364 23.56 9.74 7.00
CA THR A 364 22.91 8.49 6.53
C THR A 364 22.27 7.74 7.70
N LYS A 365 21.06 7.23 7.50
CA LYS A 365 20.38 6.33 8.44
C LYS A 365 19.50 5.31 7.71
N VAL A 366 18.97 4.34 8.45
CA VAL A 366 17.89 3.47 7.99
C VAL A 366 16.65 4.30 7.62
N LEU A 367 15.84 3.78 6.70
CA LEU A 367 14.53 4.34 6.38
C LEU A 367 13.48 3.81 7.37
N ALA A 368 12.98 4.67 8.26
CA ALA A 368 11.99 4.30 9.28
C ALA A 368 10.56 4.45 8.74
N VAL A 369 9.78 3.36 8.84
CA VAL A 369 8.47 3.23 8.21
C VAL A 369 7.36 3.12 9.26
N GLY A 370 6.44 4.07 9.23
CA GLY A 370 5.21 4.07 10.00
C GLY A 370 4.05 3.39 9.27
N SER A 371 2.96 3.17 9.99
CA SER A 371 1.77 2.49 9.48
C SER A 371 0.56 3.41 9.45
N ILE A 372 -0.20 3.31 8.36
CA ILE A 372 -1.53 3.90 8.21
C ILE A 372 -2.54 2.82 7.82
N SER A 373 -3.79 3.00 8.21
CA SER A 373 -4.92 2.19 7.73
C SER A 373 -5.78 2.99 6.76
N ASP A 374 -6.45 2.27 5.85
CA ASP A 374 -7.57 2.87 5.11
C ASP A 374 -8.75 3.01 6.07
N GLY A 375 -9.15 4.25 6.31
CA GLY A 375 -10.50 4.53 6.72
C GLY A 375 -11.03 5.52 5.70
N GLU A 376 -12.13 5.24 5.04
CA GLU A 376 -13.10 6.29 4.75
C GLU A 376 -14.27 5.95 5.66
N LEU A 377 -14.43 6.64 6.79
CA LEU A 377 -15.74 6.70 7.43
C LEU A 377 -16.58 7.62 6.55
N PHE A 378 -17.38 7.05 5.66
CA PHE A 378 -18.56 7.75 5.16
C PHE A 378 -19.51 7.94 6.36
N GLY A 379 -20.07 9.15 6.50
CA GLY A 379 -20.82 9.61 7.68
C GLY A 379 -21.89 8.62 8.16
N SER A 380 -22.21 8.62 9.44
CA SER A 380 -23.11 9.65 9.96
C SER A 380 -22.91 9.89 11.46
N ASP A 381 -23.29 11.10 11.89
CA ASP A 381 -23.79 11.47 13.21
C ASP A 381 -23.25 10.75 14.45
N CYS A 382 -22.64 11.56 15.34
CA CYS A 382 -22.50 11.33 16.76
C CYS A 382 -23.57 10.39 17.36
N GLN A 383 -23.21 9.14 17.63
CA GLN A 383 -23.87 8.33 18.65
C GLN A 383 -22.90 8.21 19.85
N PRO A 384 -23.21 8.84 20.99
CA PRO A 384 -22.50 8.63 22.22
C PRO A 384 -22.98 7.31 22.87
N TRP A 385 -22.12 6.66 23.67
CA TRP A 385 -22.37 5.49 24.55
C TRP A 385 -22.34 4.10 23.86
N GLY A 386 -21.65 3.06 24.36
CA GLY A 386 -20.86 2.90 25.58
C GLY A 386 -20.14 1.54 25.71
N THR A 387 -19.22 1.50 26.67
CA THR A 387 -18.42 0.40 27.26
C THR A 387 -17.03 0.07 26.65
N PRO A 388 -16.00 -0.12 27.52
CA PRO A 388 -14.59 -0.11 27.17
C PRO A 388 -14.09 -1.50 26.77
N HIS A 389 -13.13 -1.58 25.84
CA HIS A 389 -12.35 -2.77 25.39
C HIS A 389 -12.53 -3.21 23.93
N MET A 390 -13.36 -2.55 23.13
CA MET A 390 -13.34 -2.75 21.67
C MET A 390 -12.65 -1.57 21.01
N MET A 391 -11.73 -1.88 20.10
CA MET A 391 -10.86 -0.93 19.41
C MET A 391 -11.68 0.30 18.96
N PRO A 392 -11.22 1.53 19.27
CA PRO A 392 -11.94 2.72 18.84
C PRO A 392 -12.12 2.70 17.31
N PRO A 393 -13.24 3.21 16.79
CA PRO A 393 -13.51 3.24 15.36
C PRO A 393 -12.30 3.81 14.61
N ILE A 394 -11.81 3.03 13.65
CA ILE A 394 -10.62 3.35 12.85
C ILE A 394 -11.03 4.44 11.86
N TRP A 395 -10.79 5.69 12.25
CA TRP A 395 -11.09 6.88 11.44
C TRP A 395 -10.25 6.92 10.15
N LYS A 396 -10.66 7.78 9.22
CA LYS A 396 -9.94 8.02 7.97
C LYS A 396 -8.54 8.57 8.20
N GLY A 397 -7.51 7.82 7.82
CA GLY A 397 -6.13 8.19 8.16
C GLY A 397 -5.86 8.12 9.66
N SER A 398 -6.65 7.35 10.42
CA SER A 398 -6.27 7.04 11.79
C SER A 398 -4.98 6.26 11.77
N GLU A 399 -4.05 6.84 12.49
CA GLU A 399 -2.82 6.17 12.84
C GLU A 399 -3.11 4.99 13.75
N LEU A 400 -2.37 3.92 13.54
CA LEU A 400 -2.29 2.82 14.50
C LEU A 400 -1.31 3.13 15.63
N PHE A 401 -0.70 4.32 15.63
CA PHE A 401 0.15 4.77 16.72
C PHE A 401 -0.70 5.03 17.95
N THR A 402 -0.33 4.43 19.08
CA THR A 402 -0.87 4.83 20.37
C THR A 402 -0.48 6.28 20.68
N LYS A 403 -1.41 7.00 21.33
CA LYS A 403 -1.35 8.42 21.74
C LYS A 403 -0.13 8.84 22.60
N GLY A 404 0.86 7.98 22.82
CA GLY A 404 1.99 8.20 23.73
C GLY A 404 3.32 8.62 23.08
N PHE A 405 3.45 8.54 21.75
CA PHE A 405 4.70 8.94 21.08
C PHE A 405 4.74 10.46 20.85
N VAL A 406 5.10 11.20 21.89
CA VAL A 406 5.32 12.65 21.79
C VAL A 406 6.69 12.90 21.18
N TYR A 407 6.75 12.99 19.85
CA TYR A 407 7.93 13.55 19.18
C TYR A 407 8.10 15.00 19.58
N SER A 408 9.33 15.37 19.96
CA SER A 408 9.63 16.71 20.47
C SER A 408 9.14 17.77 19.49
N PRO A 409 8.32 18.74 19.96
CA PRO A 409 7.67 19.67 19.06
C PRO A 409 8.61 20.50 18.19
N ASP A 410 9.85 20.67 18.65
CA ASP A 410 10.81 21.55 18.02
C ASP A 410 11.93 20.80 17.30
N ALA A 411 11.82 19.46 17.17
CA ALA A 411 12.86 18.66 16.54
C ALA A 411 12.95 18.96 15.03
N LEU A 412 14.09 19.51 14.62
CA LEU A 412 14.42 19.71 13.21
C LEU A 412 14.93 18.39 12.60
N LYS A 413 14.21 17.85 11.61
CA LYS A 413 14.62 16.63 10.89
C LYS A 413 16.00 16.76 10.23
N PHE A 414 16.33 17.98 9.82
CA PHE A 414 17.59 18.37 9.17
C PHE A 414 18.25 19.53 9.90
N SER A 415 18.68 19.31 11.13
CA SER A 415 19.43 20.32 11.86
C SER A 415 20.80 20.60 11.25
N LEU A 416 21.26 21.85 11.34
CA LEU A 416 22.61 22.28 10.96
C LEU A 416 23.57 22.32 12.16
N ALA A 417 23.13 21.86 13.33
CA ALA A 417 23.93 21.86 14.54
C ALA A 417 25.17 20.93 14.43
N ASN A 418 25.98 20.91 15.49
CA ASN A 418 27.07 19.94 15.59
C ASN A 418 26.53 18.50 15.62
N THR A 419 27.40 17.53 15.35
CA THR A 419 27.04 16.11 15.18
C THR A 419 26.25 15.54 16.36
N GLN A 420 26.63 15.86 17.61
CA GLN A 420 25.96 15.35 18.80
C GLN A 420 24.51 15.85 18.92
N ILE A 421 24.28 17.13 18.63
CA ILE A 421 22.93 17.71 18.66
C ILE A 421 22.08 17.12 17.52
N ARG A 422 22.64 17.05 16.31
CA ARG A 422 21.94 16.49 15.14
C ARG A 422 21.53 15.03 15.35
N GLU A 423 22.38 14.24 16.00
CA GLU A 423 22.08 12.85 16.32
C GLU A 423 20.83 12.75 17.22
N GLY A 424 20.77 13.56 18.28
CA GLY A 424 19.61 13.64 19.18
C GLY A 424 18.34 14.11 18.47
N GLU A 425 18.44 15.11 17.59
CA GLU A 425 17.29 15.61 16.83
C GLU A 425 16.79 14.60 15.80
N LYS A 426 17.68 13.89 15.10
CA LYS A 426 17.30 12.81 14.17
C LYS A 426 16.69 11.61 14.89
N ARG A 427 17.12 11.34 16.12
CA ARG A 427 16.52 10.35 17.02
C ARG A 427 15.09 10.73 17.38
N ASN A 428 14.85 12.01 17.69
CA ASN A 428 13.54 12.51 18.07
C ASN A 428 12.59 12.70 16.87
N ALA A 429 13.12 13.03 15.69
CA ALA A 429 12.39 13.12 14.44
C ALA A 429 12.58 11.83 13.63
N TYR A 430 12.27 10.66 14.22
CA TYR A 430 12.67 9.40 13.59
C TYR A 430 11.86 9.06 12.33
N MET A 431 10.54 9.28 12.36
CA MET A 431 9.62 8.83 11.31
C MET A 431 9.98 9.39 9.94
N ASP A 432 10.19 8.54 8.92
CA ASP A 432 10.53 9.01 7.58
C ASP A 432 9.34 8.97 6.65
N VAL A 433 8.64 7.85 6.54
CA VAL A 433 7.47 7.72 5.67
C VAL A 433 6.44 6.83 6.35
N VAL A 434 5.20 6.90 5.88
CA VAL A 434 4.16 5.93 6.25
C VAL A 434 3.77 5.09 5.05
N ALA A 435 3.33 3.87 5.29
CA ALA A 435 2.75 3.01 4.27
C ALA A 435 1.53 2.27 4.83
N PRO A 436 0.67 1.71 3.96
CA PRO A 436 -0.40 0.82 4.39
C PRO A 436 0.10 -0.24 5.36
N GLY A 437 -0.59 -0.39 6.47
CA GLY A 437 -0.26 -1.44 7.43
C GLY A 437 -1.39 -1.71 8.41
N GLY A 438 -2.62 -1.26 8.14
CA GLY A 438 -3.80 -1.73 8.84
C GLY A 438 -4.71 -2.52 7.91
N ASN A 439 -5.10 -3.73 8.28
CA ASN A 439 -5.94 -4.59 7.44
C ASN A 439 -5.35 -4.84 6.05
N VAL A 440 -4.07 -5.18 5.98
CA VAL A 440 -3.41 -5.59 4.72
C VAL A 440 -3.58 -7.09 4.54
N TRP A 441 -4.15 -7.52 3.43
CA TRP A 441 -4.29 -8.94 3.08
C TRP A 441 -2.96 -9.50 2.62
N THR A 442 -2.43 -10.49 3.33
CA THR A 442 -1.12 -11.08 3.02
C THR A 442 -1.10 -12.56 3.35
N THR A 443 -0.04 -13.26 2.95
CA THR A 443 0.17 -14.67 3.26
C THR A 443 0.38 -14.86 4.75
N PHE A 444 -0.11 -15.97 5.29
CA PHE A 444 -0.12 -16.28 6.70
C PHE A 444 -0.06 -17.80 6.91
N GLU A 445 0.30 -18.23 8.12
CA GLU A 445 0.26 -19.66 8.45
C GLU A 445 -1.19 -20.15 8.60
N THR A 446 -1.55 -21.21 7.88
CA THR A 446 -2.91 -21.81 7.85
C THR A 446 -3.46 -22.28 9.21
N THR A 447 -2.63 -22.35 10.25
CA THR A 447 -3.01 -22.89 11.56
C THR A 447 -3.43 -21.84 12.59
N GLY A 448 -3.45 -20.55 12.23
CA GLY A 448 -3.92 -19.48 13.10
C GLY A 448 -5.45 -19.37 13.13
N SER A 449 -6.04 -19.01 14.27
CA SER A 449 -7.50 -18.79 14.40
C SER A 449 -8.06 -17.69 13.49
N ASN A 450 -7.19 -16.79 13.02
CA ASN A 450 -7.55 -15.66 12.15
C ASN A 450 -7.09 -15.88 10.70
N ALA A 451 -6.57 -17.07 10.38
CA ALA A 451 -6.08 -17.40 9.05
C ALA A 451 -7.21 -17.95 8.18
N ASP A 452 -7.32 -17.45 6.96
CA ASP A 452 -8.01 -18.11 5.88
C ASP A 452 -7.40 -19.52 5.69
N PRO A 453 -8.21 -20.58 5.51
CA PRO A 453 -7.71 -21.94 5.33
C PRO A 453 -6.70 -22.09 4.18
N ARG A 454 -6.70 -21.16 3.22
CA ARG A 454 -5.74 -21.09 2.11
C ARG A 454 -4.39 -20.49 2.49
N GLY A 455 -4.22 -20.03 3.73
CA GLY A 455 -2.97 -19.47 4.25
C GLY A 455 -2.85 -17.97 4.09
N TYR A 456 -3.93 -17.22 4.31
CA TYR A 456 -3.90 -15.76 4.21
C TYR A 456 -4.53 -15.13 5.44
N ALA A 457 -4.14 -13.90 5.76
CA ALA A 457 -4.79 -13.14 6.83
C ALA A 457 -4.74 -11.65 6.53
N PHE A 458 -5.71 -10.92 7.09
CA PHE A 458 -5.53 -9.48 7.29
C PHE A 458 -4.55 -9.26 8.43
N GLN A 459 -3.56 -8.40 8.20
CA GLN A 459 -2.50 -8.11 9.15
C GLN A 459 -2.40 -6.60 9.36
N THR A 460 -1.98 -6.26 10.57
CA THR A 460 -1.89 -4.88 11.03
C THR A 460 -0.58 -4.68 11.78
N GLY A 461 0.22 -3.68 11.42
CA GLY A 461 1.46 -3.30 12.08
C GLY A 461 2.41 -2.49 11.19
N THR A 462 3.36 -1.79 11.81
CA THR A 462 4.46 -1.11 11.11
C THR A 462 5.41 -2.09 10.39
N SER A 463 5.49 -3.34 10.85
CA SER A 463 6.19 -4.44 10.16
C SER A 463 5.64 -4.70 8.76
N ILE A 464 4.30 -4.70 8.62
CA ILE A 464 3.60 -4.87 7.34
C ILE A 464 3.91 -3.70 6.40
N SER A 465 3.85 -2.47 6.92
CA SER A 465 4.23 -1.27 6.18
C SER A 465 5.70 -1.30 5.73
N THR A 466 6.59 -1.78 6.59
CA THR A 466 8.02 -1.93 6.33
C THR A 466 8.25 -2.93 5.20
N GLY A 467 7.53 -4.06 5.20
CA GLY A 467 7.50 -5.02 4.11
C GLY A 467 7.14 -4.37 2.78
N ILE A 468 6.03 -3.62 2.74
CA ILE A 468 5.60 -2.89 1.56
C ILE A 468 6.70 -1.93 1.05
N VAL A 469 7.28 -1.10 1.92
CA VAL A 469 8.33 -0.13 1.54
C VAL A 469 9.61 -0.85 1.07
N SER A 470 9.98 -1.97 1.69
CA SER A 470 11.12 -2.78 1.25
C SER A 470 10.91 -3.33 -0.15
N GLY A 471 9.68 -3.72 -0.48
CA GLY A 471 9.31 -4.08 -1.85
C GLY A 471 9.43 -2.91 -2.84
N ILE A 472 9.01 -1.68 -2.46
CA ILE A 472 9.19 -0.49 -3.31
C ILE A 472 10.69 -0.27 -3.59
N VAL A 473 11.55 -0.35 -2.58
CA VAL A 473 13.01 -0.25 -2.76
C VAL A 473 13.53 -1.37 -3.68
N GLY A 474 12.96 -2.58 -3.58
CA GLY A 474 13.25 -3.69 -4.49
C GLY A 474 12.91 -3.39 -5.96
N LEU A 475 11.76 -2.76 -6.21
CA LEU A 475 11.37 -2.29 -7.55
C LEU A 475 12.35 -1.21 -8.06
N MET A 476 12.74 -0.26 -7.21
CA MET A 476 13.71 0.78 -7.55
C MET A 476 15.06 0.16 -7.97
N PHE A 477 15.58 -0.78 -7.19
CA PHE A 477 16.87 -1.45 -7.44
C PHE A 477 16.83 -2.32 -8.70
N SER A 478 15.64 -2.82 -9.06
CA SER A 478 15.42 -3.59 -10.28
C SER A 478 15.47 -2.74 -11.54
N VAL A 479 15.19 -1.43 -11.44
CA VAL A 479 15.33 -0.46 -12.54
C VAL A 479 16.77 0.09 -12.60
N ASN A 480 17.38 0.29 -11.43
CA ASN A 480 18.70 0.89 -11.32
C ASN A 480 19.47 0.27 -10.16
N ALA A 481 20.24 -0.78 -10.46
CA ALA A 481 21.04 -1.49 -9.48
C ALA A 481 21.93 -0.53 -8.69
N ASN A 482 21.90 -0.64 -7.35
CA ASN A 482 22.61 0.25 -6.43
C ASN A 482 22.38 1.75 -6.70
N MET A 483 21.23 2.13 -7.26
CA MET A 483 20.92 3.53 -7.63
C MET A 483 21.99 4.18 -8.54
N GLY A 484 22.64 3.38 -9.39
CA GLY A 484 23.68 3.81 -10.32
C GLY A 484 24.99 4.20 -9.62
N VAL A 485 25.14 3.83 -8.35
CA VAL A 485 26.42 3.98 -7.64
C VAL A 485 27.32 2.80 -8.02
N ALA A 486 28.51 3.12 -8.52
CA ALA A 486 29.53 2.12 -8.74
C ALA A 486 29.96 1.53 -7.39
N MET A 487 29.66 0.24 -7.20
CA MET A 487 30.18 -0.51 -6.07
C MET A 487 31.53 -1.07 -6.49
N ASP A 488 32.60 -0.69 -5.77
CA ASP A 488 33.90 -1.32 -5.98
C ASP A 488 33.74 -2.82 -5.72
N THR A 489 34.21 -3.65 -6.64
CA THR A 489 34.19 -5.11 -6.48
C THR A 489 34.97 -5.44 -5.21
N ILE A 490 34.25 -5.93 -4.21
CA ILE A 490 34.75 -6.33 -2.89
C ILE A 490 35.89 -7.32 -3.11
N THR A 491 37.12 -6.83 -3.14
CA THR A 491 38.34 -7.64 -3.14
C THR A 491 39.30 -7.14 -2.08
N ASP A 492 39.25 -5.85 -1.73
CA ASP A 492 39.90 -5.30 -0.56
C ASP A 492 39.01 -4.20 0.02
N LEU A 493 38.51 -4.35 1.26
CA LEU A 493 37.81 -3.29 2.01
C LEU A 493 38.73 -2.07 2.14
N PRO A 494 38.57 -0.97 1.37
CA PRO A 494 39.37 0.21 1.61
C PRO A 494 38.72 0.95 2.78
N ALA A 495 39.55 1.50 3.68
CA ALA A 495 39.13 2.31 4.81
C ALA A 495 38.35 3.61 4.42
N THR A 496 38.03 3.81 3.15
CA THR A 496 37.34 5.00 2.60
C THR A 496 36.02 4.67 1.88
N GLY A 497 35.40 3.51 2.14
CA GLY A 497 34.15 3.01 1.53
C GLY A 497 32.90 3.90 1.66
N ALA A 498 32.87 5.01 0.92
CA ALA A 498 31.79 6.00 0.91
C ALA A 498 30.61 5.63 -0.02
N ASN A 499 30.86 4.79 -1.04
CA ASN A 499 29.89 4.54 -2.11
C ASN A 499 28.61 3.85 -1.60
N GLY A 500 28.72 2.90 -0.66
CA GLY A 500 27.54 2.24 -0.11
C GLY A 500 26.58 3.18 0.63
N LEU A 501 27.13 4.16 1.36
CA LEU A 501 26.31 5.18 2.03
C LEU A 501 25.53 6.02 1.02
N ASP A 502 26.08 6.27 -0.16
CA ASP A 502 25.42 7.01 -1.23
C ASP A 502 24.27 6.20 -1.86
N VAL A 503 24.32 4.86 -1.84
CA VAL A 503 23.17 4.01 -2.22
C VAL A 503 21.99 4.27 -1.29
N GLN A 504 22.20 4.15 0.03
CA GLN A 504 21.16 4.41 1.03
C GLN A 504 20.65 5.86 0.93
N ARG A 505 21.53 6.85 0.80
CA ARG A 505 21.15 8.27 0.68
C ARG A 505 20.25 8.51 -0.54
N LYS A 506 20.64 8.03 -1.72
CA LYS A 506 19.83 8.17 -2.94
C LYS A 506 18.48 7.48 -2.81
N MET A 507 18.44 6.27 -2.27
CA MET A 507 17.20 5.54 -2.00
C MET A 507 16.30 6.35 -1.05
N TYR A 508 16.85 6.79 0.07
CA TYR A 508 16.15 7.59 1.08
C TYR A 508 15.60 8.89 0.48
N ASP A 509 16.42 9.62 -0.26
CA ASP A 509 16.04 10.87 -0.89
C ASP A 509 14.91 10.67 -1.89
N ILE A 510 14.97 9.64 -2.74
CA ILE A 510 13.89 9.33 -3.67
C ILE A 510 12.59 9.02 -2.91
N VAL A 511 12.60 8.03 -2.01
CA VAL A 511 11.38 7.57 -1.32
C VAL A 511 10.70 8.69 -0.54
N THR A 512 11.48 9.54 0.13
CA THR A 512 10.96 10.66 0.92
C THR A 512 10.58 11.88 0.08
N PHE A 513 11.27 12.12 -1.04
CA PHE A 513 10.93 13.19 -1.98
C PHE A 513 9.62 12.93 -2.71
N THR A 514 9.37 11.66 -3.06
CA THR A 514 8.19 11.25 -3.84
C THR A 514 6.98 10.90 -2.99
N ALA A 515 7.07 10.96 -1.66
CA ALA A 515 5.97 10.64 -0.76
C ALA A 515 4.79 11.62 -0.92
N ASP A 516 3.58 11.08 -1.02
CA ASP A 516 2.34 11.84 -1.09
C ASP A 516 2.00 12.40 0.29
N LYS A 517 1.75 13.71 0.39
CA LYS A 517 1.28 14.29 1.64
C LYS A 517 -0.11 13.74 1.96
N THR A 518 -0.22 13.13 3.13
CA THR A 518 -1.49 12.60 3.66
C THR A 518 -1.92 13.40 4.87
N THR A 519 -3.21 13.68 4.99
CA THR A 519 -3.77 14.40 6.13
C THR A 519 -3.51 13.62 7.43
N ASP A 520 -2.90 14.29 8.40
CA ASP A 520 -2.93 13.85 9.80
C ASP A 520 -4.26 14.28 10.41
N LEU A 521 -4.92 13.36 11.11
CA LEU A 521 -6.17 13.66 11.81
C LEU A 521 -5.95 14.60 12.99
N ASP A 522 -4.72 14.69 13.48
CA ASP A 522 -4.35 15.63 14.53
C ASP A 522 -3.81 16.92 13.91
N PRO A 523 -4.58 18.02 13.98
CA PRO A 523 -4.19 19.30 13.37
C PRO A 523 -2.97 19.93 14.03
N ASP A 524 -2.53 19.46 15.21
CA ASP A 524 -1.37 19.99 15.92
C ASP A 524 -0.03 19.55 15.29
N TYR A 525 -0.06 18.62 14.33
CA TYR A 525 1.12 18.10 13.65
C TYR A 525 1.09 18.34 12.13
N PRO A 526 0.95 19.61 11.66
CA PRO A 526 0.93 19.90 10.24
C PRO A 526 2.29 19.61 9.61
N TYR A 527 2.29 19.41 8.28
CA TYR A 527 3.52 19.39 7.51
C TYR A 527 4.23 20.74 7.61
N ALA A 528 5.50 20.70 8.03
CA ALA A 528 6.37 21.86 8.08
C ALA A 528 7.53 21.71 7.08
N VAL A 529 7.84 22.78 6.36
CA VAL A 529 8.99 22.81 5.44
C VAL A 529 10.26 22.68 6.24
N GLN A 530 11.09 21.73 5.85
CA GLN A 530 12.42 21.61 6.41
C GLN A 530 13.35 22.56 5.64
N SER A 531 13.50 23.80 6.12
CA SER A 531 14.28 24.85 5.43
C SER A 531 15.76 24.50 5.23
N ASN A 532 16.30 23.66 6.14
CA ASN A 532 17.68 23.17 6.13
C ASN A 532 17.85 21.87 5.34
N ASP A 533 16.76 21.29 4.82
CA ASP A 533 16.82 20.20 3.88
C ASP A 533 17.17 20.77 2.49
N THR A 534 18.17 20.20 1.83
CA THR A 534 18.56 20.60 0.47
C THR A 534 17.43 20.38 -0.54
N LEU A 535 16.56 19.40 -0.29
CA LEU A 535 15.38 19.12 -1.11
C LEU A 535 14.14 19.92 -0.67
N ARG A 536 14.25 20.65 0.46
CA ARG A 536 13.18 21.41 1.11
C ARG A 536 11.86 20.63 1.20
N ARG A 537 11.95 19.34 1.52
CA ARG A 537 10.79 18.47 1.75
C ARG A 537 9.99 19.00 2.93
N THR A 538 8.69 18.78 2.90
CA THR A 538 7.88 18.91 4.11
C THR A 538 7.81 17.61 4.88
N TRP A 539 7.80 17.77 6.19
CA TRP A 539 7.76 16.67 7.13
C TRP A 539 6.73 16.98 8.24
N SER A 540 5.97 15.97 8.64
CA SER A 540 5.09 15.95 9.80
C SER A 540 5.60 14.90 10.79
N ARG A 541 5.37 15.13 12.09
CA ARG A 541 5.89 14.26 13.15
C ARG A 541 5.37 12.84 13.07
N ARG A 542 4.11 12.68 12.71
CA ARG A 542 3.43 11.37 12.73
C ARG A 542 3.39 10.72 11.35
N MET A 543 3.29 11.53 10.30
CA MET A 543 3.25 11.05 8.92
C MET A 543 4.62 11.01 8.22
N GLY A 544 5.67 11.50 8.87
CA GLY A 544 6.97 11.66 8.24
C GLY A 544 6.91 12.63 7.06
N PHE A 545 7.57 12.29 5.97
CA PHE A 545 7.45 12.98 4.68
C PHE A 545 6.13 12.64 3.95
N GLY A 546 5.31 11.73 4.47
CA GLY A 546 4.03 11.35 3.92
C GLY A 546 3.95 9.88 3.57
N LYS A 547 2.87 9.53 2.86
CA LYS A 547 2.60 8.17 2.40
C LYS A 547 3.49 7.85 1.21
N VAL A 548 4.15 6.69 1.22
CA VAL A 548 4.96 6.25 0.08
C VAL A 548 4.15 6.17 -1.22
N ASN A 549 4.76 6.57 -2.33
CA ASN A 549 4.22 6.45 -3.67
C ASN A 549 5.19 5.61 -4.51
N ALA A 550 4.79 4.38 -4.83
CA ALA A 550 5.63 3.41 -5.52
C ALA A 550 5.92 3.84 -6.96
N TYR A 551 4.92 4.35 -7.69
CA TYR A 551 5.10 4.80 -9.07
C TYR A 551 6.15 5.90 -9.15
N ARG A 552 6.01 6.94 -8.33
CA ARG A 552 6.94 8.08 -8.31
C ARG A 552 8.34 7.66 -7.88
N ALA A 553 8.47 6.84 -6.85
CA ALA A 553 9.78 6.36 -6.37
C ALA A 553 10.53 5.53 -7.44
N VAL A 554 9.83 4.60 -8.10
CA VAL A 554 10.43 3.77 -9.16
C VAL A 554 10.75 4.61 -10.39
N THR A 555 9.87 5.53 -10.78
CA THR A 555 10.09 6.50 -11.87
C THR A 555 11.35 7.35 -11.64
N HIS A 556 11.52 7.87 -10.42
CA HIS A 556 12.72 8.63 -10.06
C HIS A 556 14.02 7.79 -10.07
N SER A 557 13.91 6.47 -9.98
CA SER A 557 15.06 5.55 -10.03
C SER A 557 15.56 5.31 -11.46
N ILE A 558 14.75 5.56 -12.50
CA ILE A 558 15.12 5.39 -13.92
C ILE A 558 16.33 6.28 -14.28
N PRO A 559 17.48 5.74 -14.73
CA PRO A 559 18.65 6.56 -15.05
C PRO A 559 18.45 7.48 -16.27
N CYS A 560 17.69 7.02 -17.26
CA CYS A 560 17.40 7.81 -18.47
C CYS A 560 16.41 8.93 -18.13
N LYS A 561 16.90 10.16 -18.07
CA LYS A 561 16.10 11.37 -17.81
C LYS A 561 15.88 12.14 -19.10
N GLY A 562 14.64 12.57 -19.34
CA GLY A 562 14.31 13.45 -20.46
C GLY A 562 14.80 14.88 -20.24
N ASP A 563 14.71 15.67 -21.31
CA ASP A 563 15.04 17.08 -21.26
C ASP A 563 14.00 17.92 -20.52
N TYR A 564 14.46 19.07 -20.02
CA TYR A 564 13.59 20.02 -19.34
C TYR A 564 12.61 20.68 -20.32
N GLU A 565 13.01 20.88 -21.57
CA GLU A 565 12.21 21.58 -22.58
C GLU A 565 12.40 20.97 -23.97
N TYR A 566 11.29 20.84 -24.70
CA TYR A 566 11.24 20.41 -26.10
C TYR A 566 10.61 21.50 -26.96
N THR A 567 11.35 22.01 -27.94
CA THR A 567 10.89 23.12 -28.81
C THR A 567 10.52 22.69 -30.23
N THR A 568 10.80 21.44 -30.59
CA THR A 568 10.53 20.86 -31.91
C THR A 568 10.02 19.44 -31.77
N SER A 569 9.18 18.99 -32.70
CA SER A 569 8.70 17.61 -32.74
C SER A 569 9.88 16.63 -32.83
N ALA A 570 9.87 15.59 -32.01
CA ALA A 570 10.98 14.66 -31.88
C ALA A 570 10.55 13.33 -31.25
N THR A 571 11.36 12.30 -31.46
CA THR A 571 11.36 11.07 -30.64
C THR A 571 12.49 11.22 -29.61
N PRO A 572 12.20 11.29 -28.29
CA PRO A 572 13.23 11.37 -27.28
C PRO A 572 14.21 10.19 -27.36
N ALA A 573 15.48 10.43 -27.05
CA ALA A 573 16.51 9.41 -27.09
C ALA A 573 16.42 8.47 -25.87
N PHE A 574 15.55 7.45 -25.94
CA PHE A 574 15.52 6.37 -24.95
C PHE A 574 16.85 5.61 -24.96
N SER A 575 17.48 5.48 -23.79
CA SER A 575 18.71 4.70 -23.69
C SER A 575 18.43 3.22 -23.94
N SER A 576 19.22 2.58 -24.79
CA SER A 576 19.13 1.14 -25.03
C SER A 576 19.56 0.30 -23.82
N SER A 577 20.35 0.88 -22.90
CA SER A 577 20.83 0.24 -21.68
C SER A 577 19.87 0.35 -20.49
N VAL A 578 18.82 1.17 -20.59
CA VAL A 578 17.86 1.38 -19.51
C VAL A 578 16.55 0.70 -19.89
N ARG A 579 16.40 -0.55 -19.48
CA ARG A 579 15.25 -1.40 -19.77
C ARG A 579 14.72 -2.06 -18.51
N ASN A 580 13.43 -2.36 -18.50
CA ASN A 580 12.86 -3.23 -17.46
C ASN A 580 13.14 -4.71 -17.75
N ALA A 581 12.65 -5.59 -16.88
CA ALA A 581 12.81 -7.04 -17.00
C ALA A 581 12.20 -7.62 -18.29
N ASP A 582 11.17 -6.97 -18.84
CA ASP A 582 10.49 -7.35 -20.08
C ASP A 582 11.19 -6.77 -21.33
N GLY A 583 12.30 -6.06 -21.16
CA GLY A 583 13.07 -5.46 -22.25
C GLY A 583 12.52 -4.11 -22.74
N ILE A 584 11.52 -3.53 -22.09
CA ILE A 584 10.93 -2.23 -22.45
C ILE A 584 11.85 -1.09 -22.04
N GLN A 585 12.12 -0.15 -22.95
CA GLN A 585 12.96 1.02 -22.64
C GLN A 585 12.24 1.98 -21.70
N LEU A 586 12.95 2.56 -20.74
CA LEU A 586 12.35 3.46 -19.75
C LEU A 586 12.95 4.87 -19.87
N MET A 587 12.10 5.89 -19.73
CA MET A 587 12.53 7.28 -19.57
C MET A 587 11.69 7.99 -18.52
N HIS A 588 12.33 8.85 -17.72
CA HIS A 588 11.67 9.70 -16.74
C HIS A 588 11.65 11.17 -17.19
N TRP A 589 10.45 11.76 -17.25
CA TRP A 589 10.21 13.20 -17.36
C TRP A 589 9.73 13.78 -16.03
N GLY A 590 10.11 15.03 -15.75
CA GLY A 590 9.92 15.62 -14.42
C GLY A 590 11.09 15.36 -13.46
N ALA A 591 12.27 15.01 -14.00
CA ALA A 591 13.50 14.87 -13.23
C ALA A 591 14.23 16.20 -12.95
N ARG A 592 13.86 17.26 -13.67
CA ARG A 592 14.60 18.52 -13.73
C ARG A 592 13.70 19.71 -13.43
N ILE A 593 14.33 20.80 -13.01
CA ILE A 593 13.73 22.14 -12.89
C ILE A 593 14.73 23.18 -13.38
N LYS A 594 14.26 24.40 -13.65
CA LYS A 594 15.09 25.57 -13.93
C LYS A 594 15.02 26.51 -12.74
N ASP A 595 16.17 27.02 -12.30
CA ASP A 595 16.28 27.90 -11.12
C ASP A 595 15.65 29.29 -11.36
N SER A 596 15.46 29.71 -12.62
CA SER A 596 14.86 31.02 -12.92
C SER A 596 13.35 31.09 -12.57
N ILE A 597 12.94 32.25 -12.05
CA ILE A 597 11.60 32.63 -11.54
C ILE A 597 10.50 32.68 -12.63
N ASP A 598 10.70 32.09 -13.80
CA ASP A 598 9.89 32.38 -15.00
C ASP A 598 8.42 31.89 -14.96
N TRP A 599 7.93 31.34 -13.84
CA TRP A 599 6.53 30.95 -13.71
C TRP A 599 5.96 31.24 -12.31
N PRO A 600 4.70 31.71 -12.17
CA PRO A 600 4.08 32.10 -10.89
C PRO A 600 3.69 30.91 -10.00
N LEU A 601 4.52 29.87 -9.95
CA LEU A 601 4.58 28.98 -8.80
C LEU A 601 5.60 29.60 -7.85
N THR A 602 5.13 30.42 -6.93
CA THR A 602 5.93 31.31 -6.05
C THR A 602 6.89 30.59 -5.09
N ASP A 603 6.90 29.26 -5.11
CA ASP A 603 7.68 28.42 -4.20
C ASP A 603 8.80 27.69 -4.95
N LEU A 604 9.81 28.43 -5.45
CA LEU A 604 11.09 27.80 -5.80
C LEU A 604 11.80 27.37 -4.52
N ARG A 605 12.21 26.10 -4.47
CA ARG A 605 12.65 25.46 -3.24
C ARG A 605 14.05 24.86 -3.31
N GLY A 606 15.07 25.65 -3.67
CA GLY A 606 16.45 25.18 -3.51
C GLY A 606 17.62 26.04 -4.00
N GLY A 607 17.45 27.32 -4.31
CA GLY A 607 18.54 28.14 -4.86
C GLY A 607 19.10 29.17 -3.88
N THR A 608 20.43 29.23 -3.78
CA THR A 608 21.15 30.48 -3.49
C THR A 608 21.43 31.15 -4.84
N ALA A 609 21.26 32.48 -4.92
CA ALA A 609 21.42 33.25 -6.15
C ALA A 609 22.76 32.91 -6.83
N GLY A 610 22.74 32.20 -7.96
CA GLY A 610 23.99 31.91 -8.69
C GLY A 610 23.96 30.82 -9.76
N ASN A 611 22.90 30.01 -9.90
CA ASN A 611 22.85 28.97 -10.93
C ASN A 611 21.62 29.14 -11.83
N ASP A 612 21.71 29.95 -12.89
CA ASP A 612 20.63 30.17 -13.88
C ASP A 612 20.30 28.92 -14.74
N GLY A 613 20.87 27.77 -14.41
CA GLY A 613 20.78 26.52 -15.16
C GLY A 613 19.61 25.61 -14.82
N ILE A 614 19.46 24.59 -15.66
CA ILE A 614 18.59 23.42 -15.43
C ILE A 614 19.30 22.48 -14.45
N VAL A 615 18.61 22.08 -13.38
CA VAL A 615 19.14 21.24 -12.30
C VAL A 615 18.23 20.06 -12.02
N ASP A 616 18.80 18.98 -11.46
CA ASP A 616 18.03 17.81 -11.03
C ASP A 616 17.24 18.09 -9.76
N VAL A 617 15.98 17.64 -9.71
CA VAL A 617 15.11 17.86 -8.54
C VAL A 617 15.59 17.14 -7.28
N LEU A 618 16.33 16.03 -7.42
CA LEU A 618 16.96 15.33 -6.30
C LEU A 618 18.25 16.00 -5.82
N ARG A 619 18.63 17.15 -6.40
CA ARG A 619 19.73 18.00 -5.90
C ARG A 619 19.23 19.34 -5.37
N PHE A 620 18.08 19.79 -5.87
CA PHE A 620 17.60 21.15 -5.68
C PHE A 620 16.20 21.24 -5.07
N GLY A 621 15.49 20.13 -4.87
CA GLY A 621 14.07 20.17 -4.53
C GLY A 621 13.17 20.33 -5.77
N GLY A 622 11.87 20.15 -5.56
CA GLY A 622 10.87 20.23 -6.62
C GLY A 622 9.98 21.48 -6.53
N LYS A 623 9.00 21.57 -7.43
CA LYS A 623 7.89 22.53 -7.38
C LYS A 623 6.62 21.85 -6.88
N SER A 624 5.74 22.64 -6.25
CA SER A 624 4.43 22.15 -5.82
C SER A 624 3.34 22.38 -6.85
N LEU A 625 2.36 21.47 -6.84
CA LEU A 625 1.12 21.66 -7.57
C LEU A 625 0.37 22.90 -7.03
N PRO A 626 -0.38 23.61 -7.89
CA PRO A 626 -1.18 24.75 -7.45
C PRO A 626 -2.10 24.40 -6.28
N GLY A 627 -2.04 25.17 -5.20
CA GLY A 627 -2.89 24.98 -4.02
C GLY A 627 -2.52 23.78 -3.14
N GLN A 628 -1.47 23.02 -3.48
CA GLN A 628 -0.98 21.93 -2.65
C GLN A 628 0.27 22.34 -1.89
N ALA A 629 0.21 22.13 -0.58
CA ALA A 629 1.33 22.38 0.29
C ALA A 629 2.39 21.29 0.07
N HIS A 630 3.43 21.64 -0.68
CA HIS A 630 4.72 20.97 -0.63
C HIS A 630 4.84 19.54 -1.20
N ASN A 631 4.08 19.22 -2.24
CA ASN A 631 4.42 18.12 -3.12
C ASN A 631 5.62 18.52 -3.99
N ASN A 632 6.66 17.69 -4.09
CA ASN A 632 7.87 18.03 -4.83
C ASN A 632 7.83 17.37 -6.22
N HIS A 633 7.72 18.17 -7.28
CA HIS A 633 7.66 17.70 -8.65
C HIS A 633 8.73 18.37 -9.52
N GLY A 634 9.20 17.70 -10.56
CA GLY A 634 9.93 18.40 -11.62
C GLY A 634 9.01 18.98 -12.68
N VAL A 635 9.63 19.58 -13.69
CA VAL A 635 8.96 20.27 -14.78
C VAL A 635 9.53 19.79 -16.10
N THR A 636 8.63 19.51 -17.05
CA THR A 636 8.96 19.32 -18.45
C THR A 636 8.10 20.29 -19.27
N ARG A 637 8.72 21.03 -20.17
CA ARG A 637 8.08 22.00 -21.05
C ARG A 637 8.04 21.48 -22.47
N ILE A 638 6.95 21.77 -23.16
CA ILE A 638 6.88 21.70 -24.61
C ILE A 638 6.54 23.10 -25.08
N THR A 639 7.35 23.72 -25.92
CA THR A 639 7.20 25.14 -26.21
C THR A 639 7.44 25.43 -27.68
N SER A 640 6.42 25.90 -28.38
CA SER A 640 6.57 26.44 -29.74
C SER A 640 5.51 27.49 -30.05
N THR A 641 5.97 28.64 -30.53
CA THR A 641 5.12 29.76 -30.95
C THR A 641 4.60 29.63 -32.38
N THR A 642 5.18 28.74 -33.18
CA THR A 642 4.92 28.66 -34.63
C THR A 642 4.20 27.38 -35.06
N SER A 643 4.26 26.32 -34.25
CA SER A 643 3.75 25.01 -34.66
C SER A 643 3.38 24.14 -33.45
N ASN A 644 2.52 23.15 -33.68
CA ASN A 644 2.35 22.07 -32.70
C ASN A 644 3.63 21.22 -32.64
N VAL A 645 4.16 21.03 -31.44
CA VAL A 645 5.23 20.08 -31.16
C VAL A 645 4.62 18.74 -30.80
N ILE A 646 5.04 17.70 -31.49
CA ILE A 646 4.64 16.32 -31.25
C ILE A 646 5.86 15.55 -30.76
N ILE A 647 5.81 15.09 -29.51
CA ILE A 647 6.81 14.20 -28.94
C ILE A 647 6.31 12.77 -29.08
N THR A 648 7.09 11.94 -29.77
CA THR A 648 6.72 10.56 -30.04
C THR A 648 7.47 9.61 -29.11
N VAL A 649 6.74 8.85 -28.29
CA VAL A 649 7.27 7.72 -27.52
C VAL A 649 7.34 6.52 -28.48
N PRO A 650 8.53 5.96 -28.73
CA PRO A 650 8.70 4.87 -29.69
C PRO A 650 8.08 3.56 -29.17
N ASP A 651 7.89 2.62 -30.10
CA ASP A 651 7.52 1.23 -29.80
C ASP A 651 8.42 0.64 -28.69
N SER A 652 7.84 -0.19 -27.84
CA SER A 652 8.53 -0.92 -26.78
C SER A 652 9.29 0.01 -25.81
N ALA A 653 8.69 1.18 -25.55
CA ALA A 653 9.18 2.16 -24.60
C ALA A 653 8.06 2.69 -23.69
N THR A 654 8.41 2.93 -22.43
CA THR A 654 7.54 3.53 -21.42
C THR A 654 8.11 4.88 -21.00
N LEU A 655 7.33 5.94 -21.27
CA LEU A 655 7.59 7.28 -20.77
C LEU A 655 6.88 7.46 -19.42
N CYS A 656 7.64 7.65 -18.35
CA CYS A 656 7.14 7.93 -17.01
C CYS A 656 7.23 9.42 -16.72
N ILE A 657 6.11 10.07 -16.44
CA ILE A 657 6.02 11.50 -16.10
C ILE A 657 5.66 11.60 -14.61
N ASP A 658 6.56 12.17 -13.81
CA ASP A 658 6.27 12.63 -12.44
C ASP A 658 6.45 14.15 -12.36
N GLY A 659 5.35 14.89 -12.48
CA GLY A 659 5.35 16.31 -12.20
C GLY A 659 4.56 17.17 -13.17
N LEU A 660 5.11 18.34 -13.50
CA LEU A 660 4.44 19.35 -14.30
C LEU A 660 4.83 19.20 -15.78
N LEU A 661 3.91 18.80 -16.63
CA LEU A 661 4.04 18.84 -18.08
C LEU A 661 3.26 20.04 -18.63
N LEU A 662 4.01 21.02 -19.15
CA LEU A 662 3.49 22.35 -19.46
C LEU A 662 3.70 22.72 -20.93
N SER A 663 2.71 23.37 -21.51
CA SER A 663 2.84 24.07 -22.79
C SER A 663 2.58 25.57 -22.66
N GLU A 664 3.45 26.37 -23.28
CA GLU A 664 3.30 27.82 -23.39
C GLU A 664 2.77 28.18 -24.79
N GLY A 665 1.59 28.81 -24.83
CA GLY A 665 0.97 29.29 -26.07
C GLY A 665 -0.54 29.04 -26.09
N SER A 666 -1.33 30.06 -26.48
CA SER A 666 -2.79 30.02 -26.34
C SER A 666 -3.54 29.32 -27.48
N THR A 667 -2.84 28.86 -28.53
CA THR A 667 -3.49 28.27 -29.71
C THR A 667 -2.96 26.90 -30.13
N ASN A 668 -1.72 26.56 -29.78
CA ASN A 668 -1.11 25.30 -30.20
C ASN A 668 -1.38 24.21 -29.16
N ILE A 669 -1.90 23.07 -29.62
CA ILE A 669 -2.04 21.88 -28.78
C ILE A 669 -0.81 21.02 -29.05
N HIS A 670 0.11 21.00 -28.10
CA HIS A 670 1.26 20.10 -28.15
C HIS A 670 0.84 18.70 -27.74
N GLU A 671 1.53 17.70 -28.26
CA GLU A 671 1.17 16.29 -28.04
C GLU A 671 2.37 15.50 -27.53
N VAL A 672 2.11 14.58 -26.61
CA VAL A 672 2.97 13.43 -26.33
C VAL A 672 2.20 12.19 -26.75
N ARG A 673 2.75 11.45 -27.71
CA ARG A 673 2.06 10.35 -28.39
C ARG A 673 2.87 9.06 -28.31
N ALA A 674 2.26 8.00 -27.78
CA ALA A 674 2.75 6.64 -27.95
C ALA A 674 2.34 6.11 -29.34
N THR A 675 3.27 5.43 -30.03
CA THR A 675 3.12 5.05 -31.44
C THR A 675 2.17 3.89 -31.70
N ASP A 676 1.98 3.02 -30.71
CA ASP A 676 1.31 1.72 -30.82
C ASP A 676 0.85 1.23 -29.43
N ASP A 677 0.46 -0.04 -29.34
CA ASP A 677 -0.01 -0.74 -28.15
C ASP A 677 1.09 -1.19 -27.18
N HIS A 678 2.35 -1.16 -27.61
CA HIS A 678 3.55 -1.51 -26.84
C HIS A 678 4.27 -0.26 -26.28
N ALA A 679 4.07 0.90 -26.89
CA ALA A 679 4.50 2.20 -26.36
C ALA A 679 3.52 2.69 -25.29
N MET A 680 4.02 3.15 -24.14
CA MET A 680 3.19 3.55 -23.00
C MET A 680 3.59 4.90 -22.42
N ILE A 681 2.58 5.67 -22.00
CA ILE A 681 2.78 6.92 -21.24
C ILE A 681 2.14 6.75 -19.86
N MET A 682 2.92 7.02 -18.83
CA MET A 682 2.49 7.02 -17.44
C MET A 682 2.59 8.43 -16.87
N ALA A 683 1.61 8.88 -16.10
CA ALA A 683 1.64 10.25 -15.56
C ALA A 683 0.96 10.43 -14.20
N GLU A 684 1.61 11.21 -13.34
CA GLU A 684 1.04 11.90 -12.18
C GLU A 684 1.48 13.38 -12.17
N GLY A 685 0.72 14.25 -11.49
CA GLY A 685 1.08 15.67 -11.31
C GLY A 685 0.13 16.65 -12.02
N LEU A 686 0.66 17.49 -12.91
CA LEU A 686 -0.11 18.49 -13.67
C LEU A 686 0.18 18.38 -15.16
N LEU A 687 -0.88 18.23 -15.95
CA LEU A 687 -0.87 18.35 -17.39
C LEU A 687 -1.57 19.65 -17.79
N ARG A 688 -0.86 20.58 -18.42
CA ARG A 688 -1.41 21.87 -18.84
C ARG A 688 -1.16 22.13 -20.32
N ASN A 689 -2.24 22.32 -21.06
CA ASN A 689 -2.22 22.64 -22.50
C ASN A 689 -1.42 21.63 -23.38
N VAL A 690 -1.32 20.37 -22.95
CA VAL A 690 -0.68 19.26 -23.68
C VAL A 690 -1.64 18.08 -23.76
N ASP A 691 -1.74 17.45 -24.92
CA ASP A 691 -2.45 16.17 -25.11
C ASP A 691 -1.52 14.99 -24.79
N LEU A 692 -2.03 14.00 -24.05
CA LEU A 692 -1.40 12.68 -23.93
C LEU A 692 -2.21 11.69 -24.76
N ILE A 693 -1.57 11.01 -25.72
CA ILE A 693 -2.26 10.15 -26.69
C ILE A 693 -1.60 8.78 -26.71
N GLY A 694 -2.38 7.70 -26.54
CA GLY A 694 -1.84 6.34 -26.64
C GLY A 694 -2.43 5.34 -25.65
N ARG A 695 -1.59 4.38 -25.25
CA ARG A 695 -1.77 3.56 -24.04
C ARG A 695 -1.32 4.35 -22.82
N LEU A 696 -2.27 4.70 -21.96
CA LEU A 696 -2.04 5.61 -20.82
C LEU A 696 -2.21 4.90 -19.48
N ARG A 697 -1.36 5.23 -18.50
CA ARG A 697 -1.51 4.85 -17.08
C ARG A 697 -1.49 6.11 -16.22
N ILE A 698 -2.64 6.47 -15.66
CA ILE A 698 -2.82 7.79 -15.05
C ILE A 698 -3.21 7.64 -13.57
N SER A 699 -2.63 8.48 -12.72
CA SER A 699 -3.01 8.63 -11.32
C SER A 699 -2.75 10.05 -10.87
N ASP A 700 -3.44 10.51 -9.82
CA ASP A 700 -3.19 11.79 -9.12
C ASP A 700 -2.79 12.95 -10.06
N LEU A 701 -3.57 13.15 -11.13
CA LEU A 701 -3.27 14.05 -12.24
C LEU A 701 -4.32 15.16 -12.36
N ILE A 702 -3.86 16.40 -12.40
CA ILE A 702 -4.68 17.55 -12.76
C ILE A 702 -4.50 17.81 -14.26
N VAL A 703 -5.60 17.78 -15.01
CA VAL A 703 -5.63 18.10 -16.45
C VAL A 703 -6.27 19.47 -16.61
N ASP A 704 -5.45 20.48 -16.88
CA ASP A 704 -5.84 21.88 -16.81
C ASP A 704 -5.75 22.60 -18.16
N GLY A 705 -6.92 22.88 -18.75
CA GLY A 705 -7.04 23.54 -20.04
C GLY A 705 -7.36 25.03 -19.94
N MET A 706 -6.43 25.84 -19.45
CA MET A 706 -6.65 27.29 -19.34
C MET A 706 -6.81 27.94 -20.72
N ASP A 707 -5.92 27.62 -21.67
CA ASP A 707 -5.90 28.25 -22.99
C ASP A 707 -6.28 27.27 -24.10
N ALA A 708 -5.85 26.01 -23.96
CA ALA A 708 -6.12 24.92 -24.88
C ALA A 708 -7.06 23.88 -24.27
N GLN A 709 -7.45 22.86 -25.06
CA GLN A 709 -8.17 21.67 -24.58
C GLN A 709 -7.16 20.52 -24.43
N PRO A 710 -6.41 20.41 -23.32
CA PRO A 710 -5.59 19.23 -23.05
C PRO A 710 -6.49 18.02 -22.85
N THR A 711 -6.13 16.94 -23.50
CA THR A 711 -6.91 15.73 -23.56
C THR A 711 -6.07 14.53 -23.17
N LEU A 712 -6.60 13.70 -22.27
CA LEU A 712 -6.13 12.33 -22.10
C LEU A 712 -6.84 11.48 -23.16
N ARG A 713 -6.16 11.18 -24.27
CA ARG A 713 -6.71 10.44 -25.40
C ARG A 713 -6.24 8.97 -25.38
N PHE A 714 -7.14 8.10 -24.96
CA PHE A 714 -6.92 6.66 -24.91
C PHE A 714 -7.20 6.07 -26.28
N THR A 715 -6.14 5.73 -27.02
CA THR A 715 -6.22 5.07 -28.34
C THR A 715 -5.93 3.57 -28.31
N HIS A 716 -5.47 3.11 -27.15
CA HIS A 716 -5.21 1.71 -26.80
C HIS A 716 -5.65 1.52 -25.35
N ASP A 717 -5.47 0.31 -24.80
CA ASP A 717 -5.82 0.00 -23.41
C ASP A 717 -5.13 0.91 -22.40
N GLY A 718 -5.91 1.64 -21.61
CA GLY A 718 -5.42 2.50 -20.55
C GLY A 718 -6.14 2.35 -19.23
N ASP A 719 -5.49 2.81 -18.17
CA ASP A 719 -5.94 2.67 -16.80
C ASP A 719 -5.84 3.99 -16.03
N ILE A 720 -6.81 4.22 -15.14
CA ILE A 720 -6.81 5.30 -14.15
C ILE A 720 -6.83 4.68 -12.75
N TYR A 721 -5.81 4.90 -11.92
CA TYR A 721 -5.69 4.30 -10.57
C TYR A 721 -6.03 5.25 -9.42
N GLY A 722 -5.82 6.55 -9.61
CA GLY A 722 -5.91 7.55 -8.54
C GLY A 722 -6.96 8.62 -8.80
N TYR A 723 -6.71 9.82 -8.27
CA TYR A 723 -7.58 10.97 -8.44
C TYR A 723 -7.20 11.79 -9.68
N VAL A 724 -8.08 11.84 -10.69
CA VAL A 724 -7.89 12.67 -11.88
C VAL A 724 -8.86 13.84 -11.86
N GLN A 725 -8.33 15.06 -11.89
CA GLN A 725 -9.15 16.26 -11.91
C GLN A 725 -9.09 16.94 -13.28
N LEU A 726 -10.25 17.06 -13.92
CA LEU A 726 -10.40 17.77 -15.19
C LEU A 726 -10.87 19.20 -14.88
N THR A 727 -10.03 20.20 -15.09
CA THR A 727 -10.35 21.62 -14.86
C THR A 727 -10.39 22.40 -16.16
N GLN A 728 -11.15 23.50 -16.16
CA GLN A 728 -11.29 24.39 -17.31
C GLN A 728 -11.65 23.62 -18.59
N ARG A 729 -10.78 23.53 -19.60
CA ARG A 729 -11.04 22.77 -20.83
C ARG A 729 -10.40 21.38 -20.83
N GLY A 730 -9.91 20.86 -19.71
CA GLY A 730 -9.37 19.50 -19.61
C GLY A 730 -10.43 18.44 -19.90
N SER A 731 -10.06 17.38 -20.63
CA SER A 731 -10.99 16.33 -21.04
C SER A 731 -10.37 14.93 -21.11
N ILE A 732 -11.22 13.90 -21.11
CA ILE A 732 -10.86 12.51 -21.39
C ILE A 732 -11.57 12.10 -22.68
N ASP A 733 -10.84 11.46 -23.57
CA ASP A 733 -11.32 10.98 -24.87
C ASP A 733 -10.89 9.52 -25.06
N VAL A 734 -11.82 8.59 -24.95
CA VAL A 734 -11.59 7.18 -25.30
C VAL A 734 -12.03 7.00 -26.73
N ASN A 735 -11.09 6.69 -27.61
CA ASN A 735 -11.27 6.81 -29.04
C ASN A 735 -10.44 5.73 -29.73
N ASP A 736 -10.97 5.14 -30.80
CA ASP A 736 -10.47 3.95 -31.50
C ASP A 736 -11.10 2.65 -30.98
N SER A 737 -11.35 1.73 -31.90
CA SER A 737 -11.96 0.42 -31.65
C SER A 737 -11.11 -0.48 -30.74
N ALA A 738 -9.80 -0.22 -30.67
CA ALA A 738 -8.88 -0.85 -29.73
C ALA A 738 -8.67 -0.03 -28.45
N GLY A 739 -9.26 1.17 -28.36
CA GLY A 739 -9.13 2.04 -27.21
C GLY A 739 -10.02 1.58 -26.05
N SER A 740 -9.42 1.42 -24.87
CA SER A 740 -10.19 1.26 -23.63
C SER A 740 -9.63 2.15 -22.53
N CYS A 741 -10.50 2.61 -21.64
CA CYS A 741 -10.10 3.30 -20.43
C CYS A 741 -10.78 2.63 -19.24
N ARG A 742 -9.99 2.04 -18.34
CA ARG A 742 -10.50 1.39 -17.14
C ARG A 742 -10.17 2.21 -15.90
N LEU A 743 -11.21 2.65 -15.21
CA LEU A 743 -11.13 3.24 -13.87
C LEU A 743 -10.96 2.07 -12.90
N ARG A 744 -9.76 1.93 -12.35
CA ARG A 744 -9.38 0.85 -11.43
C ARG A 744 -9.94 1.08 -10.03
N PRO A 745 -10.03 0.05 -9.18
CA PRO A 745 -10.74 0.15 -7.92
C PRO A 745 -10.29 1.33 -7.04
N GLY A 746 -11.25 2.12 -6.57
CA GLY A 746 -11.01 3.31 -5.76
C GLY A 746 -10.59 4.57 -6.54
N SER A 747 -10.43 4.48 -7.86
CA SER A 747 -10.10 5.65 -8.69
C SER A 747 -11.22 6.69 -8.71
N HIS A 748 -10.85 7.96 -8.87
CA HIS A 748 -11.82 9.07 -8.84
C HIS A 748 -11.53 10.07 -9.95
N VAL A 749 -12.42 10.18 -10.93
CA VAL A 749 -12.40 11.27 -11.91
C VAL A 749 -13.33 12.40 -11.46
N ARG A 750 -12.79 13.60 -11.22
CA ARG A 750 -13.57 14.80 -10.91
C ARG A 750 -13.60 15.75 -12.11
N MET A 751 -14.79 15.95 -12.66
CA MET A 751 -15.08 16.88 -13.75
C MET A 751 -15.48 18.24 -13.19
N SER A 752 -14.53 19.18 -13.16
CA SER A 752 -14.78 20.56 -12.73
C SER A 752 -14.62 21.59 -13.84
N GLY A 753 -14.14 21.18 -15.01
CA GLY A 753 -14.07 21.98 -16.23
C GLY A 753 -15.37 22.03 -17.04
N ILE A 754 -15.36 22.54 -18.26
CA ILE A 754 -16.52 22.68 -19.15
C ILE A 754 -16.61 21.57 -20.21
N LYS A 755 -15.71 20.57 -20.15
CA LYS A 755 -15.63 19.50 -21.14
C LYS A 755 -16.11 18.18 -20.59
N ASN A 756 -16.60 17.36 -21.52
CA ASN A 756 -17.17 16.05 -21.27
C ASN A 756 -16.09 14.97 -21.30
N ILE A 757 -16.42 13.80 -20.74
CA ILE A 757 -15.73 12.57 -21.08
C ILE A 757 -16.39 12.05 -22.35
N THR A 758 -15.62 11.73 -23.38
CA THR A 758 -16.14 11.17 -24.63
C THR A 758 -15.63 9.75 -24.85
N VAL A 759 -16.51 8.83 -25.21
CA VAL A 759 -16.23 7.43 -25.53
C VAL A 759 -16.82 7.16 -26.91
N ARG A 760 -16.03 6.71 -27.89
CA ARG A 760 -16.46 6.68 -29.30
C ARG A 760 -15.70 5.65 -30.15
N ASN A 761 -16.21 5.37 -31.35
CA ASN A 761 -15.55 4.54 -32.36
C ASN A 761 -15.30 3.10 -31.90
N GLY A 762 -16.26 2.49 -31.20
CA GLY A 762 -16.10 1.12 -30.71
C GLY A 762 -15.30 0.97 -29.40
N SER A 763 -14.79 2.07 -28.84
CA SER A 763 -14.01 2.05 -27.60
C SER A 763 -14.83 1.70 -26.36
N GLU A 764 -14.18 1.31 -25.26
CA GLU A 764 -14.86 0.99 -24.00
C GLU A 764 -14.37 1.85 -22.81
N LEU A 765 -15.31 2.40 -22.04
CA LEU A 765 -15.06 2.94 -20.69
C LEU A 765 -15.49 1.92 -19.63
N ILE A 766 -14.54 1.40 -18.87
CA ILE A 766 -14.79 0.41 -17.79
C ILE A 766 -14.67 1.13 -16.44
N ILE A 767 -15.66 0.96 -15.58
CA ILE A 767 -15.67 1.50 -14.21
C ILE A 767 -15.67 0.33 -13.23
N ASP A 768 -14.53 0.05 -12.59
CA ASP A 768 -14.45 -0.95 -11.53
C ASP A 768 -15.17 -0.49 -10.26
N HIS A 769 -15.58 -1.45 -9.43
CA HIS A 769 -16.05 -1.23 -8.05
C HIS A 769 -15.21 -0.21 -7.27
N ALA A 770 -15.89 0.54 -6.41
CA ALA A 770 -15.34 1.66 -5.62
C ALA A 770 -14.80 2.85 -6.44
N SER A 771 -14.74 2.76 -7.77
CA SER A 771 -14.40 3.91 -8.61
C SER A 771 -15.57 4.86 -8.74
N ARG A 772 -15.30 6.15 -8.93
CA ARG A 772 -16.34 7.15 -9.10
C ARG A 772 -15.97 8.24 -10.11
N ILE A 773 -17.00 8.75 -10.79
CA ILE A 773 -16.92 9.95 -11.61
C ILE A 773 -17.86 10.98 -10.97
N THR A 774 -17.33 12.14 -10.60
CA THR A 774 -18.14 13.24 -10.03
C THR A 774 -18.02 14.50 -10.88
N ARG A 775 -19.05 15.33 -10.87
CA ARG A 775 -19.09 16.58 -11.64
C ARG A 775 -19.56 17.75 -10.80
N THR A 776 -19.13 18.96 -11.14
CA THR A 776 -19.58 20.21 -10.48
C THR A 776 -20.48 21.08 -11.36
N GLY A 777 -20.78 20.68 -12.60
CA GLY A 777 -21.64 21.42 -13.52
C GLY A 777 -22.41 20.52 -14.49
N ALA A 778 -22.66 21.03 -15.69
CA ALA A 778 -23.44 20.35 -16.73
C ALA A 778 -22.63 19.32 -17.57
N GLN A 779 -21.47 18.89 -17.10
CA GLN A 779 -20.61 17.99 -17.88
C GLN A 779 -21.18 16.57 -17.92
N GLU A 780 -20.99 15.87 -19.02
CA GLU A 780 -21.57 14.55 -19.25
C GLU A 780 -20.51 13.51 -19.64
N ILE A 781 -20.90 12.24 -19.57
CA ILE A 781 -20.18 11.13 -20.20
C ILE A 781 -20.92 10.85 -21.50
N GLU A 782 -20.31 11.21 -22.63
CA GLU A 782 -20.87 11.00 -23.96
C GLU A 782 -20.38 9.67 -24.53
N VAL A 783 -21.25 8.66 -24.57
CA VAL A 783 -20.98 7.38 -25.24
C VAL A 783 -21.59 7.41 -26.64
N LYS A 784 -20.75 7.36 -27.67
CA LYS A 784 -21.11 7.54 -29.09
C LYS A 784 -20.97 6.24 -29.88
N ASP A 785 -21.38 6.27 -31.15
CA ASP A 785 -21.31 5.22 -32.17
C ASP A 785 -20.45 3.98 -31.81
N ASN A 786 -21.15 2.86 -31.58
CA ASN A 786 -20.60 1.53 -31.25
C ASN A 786 -19.72 1.44 -30.01
N ALA A 787 -19.52 2.53 -29.26
CA ALA A 787 -18.79 2.51 -28.00
C ALA A 787 -19.65 1.96 -26.87
N SER A 788 -18.99 1.50 -25.81
CA SER A 788 -19.65 0.98 -24.61
C SER A 788 -19.13 1.64 -23.34
N MET A 789 -19.98 1.67 -22.33
CA MET A 789 -19.59 1.93 -20.96
C MET A 789 -20.05 0.75 -20.11
N ARG A 790 -19.13 0.19 -19.34
CA ARG A 790 -19.38 -0.98 -18.48
C ARG A 790 -19.06 -0.63 -17.04
N VAL A 791 -20.02 -0.86 -16.15
CA VAL A 791 -19.85 -0.69 -14.71
C VAL A 791 -19.78 -2.07 -14.07
N LEU A 792 -18.66 -2.37 -13.41
CA LEU A 792 -18.42 -3.66 -12.77
C LEU A 792 -18.77 -3.57 -11.29
N TYR A 793 -19.90 -4.18 -10.92
CA TYR A 793 -20.33 -4.35 -9.54
C TYR A 793 -19.79 -5.67 -8.99
N ARG A 794 -19.31 -5.68 -7.75
CA ARG A 794 -18.87 -6.87 -7.01
C ARG A 794 -19.67 -7.02 -5.73
#